data_AF-A0A9D8TK30-F1
#
_entry.id   AF-A0A9D8TK30-F1
#
_cell.length_a   1.000
_cell.length_b   1.000
_cell.length_c   1.000
_cell.angle_alpha   90.00
_cell.angle_beta   90.00
_cell.angle_gamma   90.00
#
_symmetry.space_group_name_H-M   'P 1'
#
loop_
_entity.id
_entity.type
_entity.pdbx_description
1 polymer ?
#
loop_
_entity_poly.entity_id
_entity_poly.type
_entity_poly.pdbx_seq_one_letter_code
_entity_poly.pdbx_strand_id
1 'polypeptide(L)'
;MKNAILTIFTTLLFASFNSHAQEVEVRTNSGKSFSFPDNQFVKDSANFLKFSVKNNVSDVTEFFFSKAKDIVSSDAVTDGNKIRSVYFLKEHNPQLLNDVTAEFDEANKVFYAVVPYLSETEIATLKPVVDADGAVYCHGYGSDSDSYTLLERGKGAVLSASDNKDFLSADLLCVDKEKNGARYSVFVRNNMLPCIRIESEGSVGSSWNENCYVFFDSKAAVEGSVRTKGKAGNYKLKLSKKGGLNSLPESKRWILYPLDESINFNGFTQALSRSFIDYTWNPSATPVELIVNGEHKGLFLLSEEIRASNDKVSDGIVFELTDKADSDETYLVSDFSKTTCKVVDPDLESDDAKFIKAKSLFNNFEKAVLEQDASSANLSQFIDLKSFADWYILMEVAKVPLNKFEDNCFVVFTDNGTLRMGPVDFQSNAFADGDYTGYCTRKNVWFKALFNNSEFVQTVLNRLDDLSGFNVNDFVSGLRYRLPQQFDSYAEWGGSSMNSAISKLSSDKENWIENRVDWLKSAVKSELDLLKNMNPSSQNAISEFSLKANLNSDALLSDYTAKIEGDSIKVYVPYLVNFELMPTFSTSGSEVYADGMKISSNVSKVDFSKPVSLVVKAQNGSARKYVVKVVNSGIPVIFIDTENNAAINSKTVWIENSSMRVYREDGSLDYDSGDQKMNIRGRGNSTWDASQKKPYAIKLNEKAEILGLLEDKRWVLLANHYDRSFIRAGLASWLAKRLTNQDWSPSGFSTEVVLNGKHVGNYFFCEQVKISEDRVNAEYLLEVDTKAKTTMTSGDDISFTTKTTSNLFNIKDPDVATGDANYTYVENYINNVESILYDDSKFLDPNEGYKKYCDLESFVDWSLIKELSKDYDGNFFTSCHMNLTDGVLKMGPLWDFDLAFCNNPFAEMFGGGGFGGFGGFGGFGGGGNGATTDYAYYNEPEGFHVLEADWLKRMMLDPEFKALMLKKINHLIEHEAEIMQYIDEQAALNINSFVVNETMWKTLGQSSFGWGGSNWNYDEASLLTHYREDIAKMKKFISDRLRWMQTQF
;
A
#
# COMPACT_ATOMS: atom_id res chain seq x y z
N MET A 1 -28.97 -14.87 -28.11
CA MET A 1 -29.15 -15.91 -27.05
C MET A 1 -28.30 -17.15 -27.30
N LYS A 2 -28.38 -17.84 -28.46
CA LYS A 2 -27.56 -19.04 -28.78
C LYS A 2 -26.03 -18.84 -28.66
N ASN A 3 -25.49 -17.71 -29.16
CA ASN A 3 -24.07 -17.38 -29.00
C ASN A 3 -23.70 -16.98 -27.56
N ALA A 4 -24.65 -16.39 -26.82
CA ALA A 4 -24.41 -16.00 -25.43
C ALA A 4 -24.29 -17.21 -24.51
N ILE A 5 -25.09 -18.27 -24.74
CA ILE A 5 -25.01 -19.52 -23.95
C ILE A 5 -23.71 -20.27 -24.26
N LEU A 6 -23.29 -20.33 -25.53
CA LEU A 6 -22.04 -21.00 -25.91
C LEU A 6 -20.82 -20.27 -25.33
N THR A 7 -20.79 -18.94 -25.41
CA THR A 7 -19.71 -18.13 -24.80
C THR A 7 -19.72 -18.23 -23.28
N ILE A 8 -20.89 -18.23 -22.61
CA ILE A 8 -21.01 -18.49 -21.17
C ILE A 8 -20.43 -19.88 -20.83
N PHE A 9 -20.69 -20.91 -21.66
CA PHE A 9 -20.17 -22.26 -21.47
C PHE A 9 -18.64 -22.34 -21.63
N THR A 10 -18.06 -21.70 -22.64
CA THR A 10 -16.61 -21.70 -22.85
C THR A 10 -15.88 -20.86 -21.81
N THR A 11 -16.45 -19.73 -21.38
CA THR A 11 -15.86 -18.83 -20.38
C THR A 11 -15.95 -19.43 -18.96
N LEU A 12 -17.03 -20.13 -18.61
CA LEU A 12 -17.11 -20.87 -17.33
C LEU A 12 -16.14 -22.06 -17.29
N LEU A 13 -15.97 -22.80 -18.40
CA LEU A 13 -14.96 -23.87 -18.48
C LEU A 13 -13.53 -23.31 -18.37
N PHE A 14 -13.21 -22.20 -19.03
CA PHE A 14 -11.88 -21.60 -18.94
C PHE A 14 -11.59 -20.97 -17.56
N ALA A 15 -12.60 -20.37 -16.92
CA ALA A 15 -12.47 -19.81 -15.58
C ALA A 15 -12.32 -20.89 -14.48
N SER A 16 -12.86 -22.11 -14.68
CA SER A 16 -12.64 -23.23 -13.76
C SER A 16 -11.22 -23.83 -13.79
N PHE A 17 -10.42 -23.51 -14.81
CA PHE A 17 -9.04 -24.00 -14.95
C PHE A 17 -7.97 -22.95 -14.57
N ASN A 18 -8.32 -21.69 -14.27
CA ASN A 18 -7.37 -20.64 -13.88
C ASN A 18 -7.78 -20.01 -12.52
N SER A 19 -6.96 -20.21 -11.50
CA SER A 19 -7.33 -20.01 -10.08
C SER A 19 -7.26 -18.56 -9.54
N HIS A 20 -7.29 -17.49 -10.37
CA HIS A 20 -6.91 -16.14 -9.90
C HIS A 20 -7.84 -14.96 -10.29
N ALA A 21 -9.13 -15.16 -10.63
CA ALA A 21 -10.05 -14.04 -10.90
C ALA A 21 -11.12 -13.86 -9.80
N GLN A 22 -11.21 -12.67 -9.17
CA GLN A 22 -12.16 -12.38 -8.08
C GLN A 22 -13.43 -11.59 -8.47
N GLU A 23 -13.59 -11.15 -9.72
CA GLU A 23 -14.87 -10.59 -10.22
C GLU A 23 -15.02 -10.85 -11.73
N VAL A 24 -16.22 -11.22 -12.17
CA VAL A 24 -16.53 -11.42 -13.60
C VAL A 24 -17.67 -10.49 -14.01
N GLU A 25 -17.34 -9.33 -14.59
CA GLU A 25 -18.32 -8.44 -15.24
C GLU A 25 -18.50 -8.87 -16.71
N VAL A 26 -19.73 -9.19 -17.13
CA VAL A 26 -20.04 -9.51 -18.53
C VAL A 26 -20.76 -8.33 -19.17
N ARG A 27 -20.09 -7.63 -20.10
CA ARG A 27 -20.72 -6.58 -20.93
C ARG A 27 -21.12 -7.12 -22.29
N THR A 28 -22.33 -6.78 -22.73
CA THR A 28 -22.82 -7.07 -24.08
C THR A 28 -22.68 -5.83 -24.96
N ASN A 29 -22.63 -6.01 -26.29
CA ASN A 29 -22.49 -4.92 -27.28
C ASN A 29 -23.64 -3.88 -27.27
N SER A 30 -24.66 -4.04 -26.42
CA SER A 30 -25.75 -3.05 -26.23
C SER A 30 -25.64 -2.22 -24.95
N GLY A 31 -24.50 -2.26 -24.22
CA GLY A 31 -24.23 -1.35 -23.11
C GLY A 31 -25.02 -1.58 -21.81
N LYS A 32 -25.71 -2.71 -21.66
CA LYS A 32 -26.31 -3.12 -20.37
C LYS A 32 -25.39 -4.09 -19.64
N SER A 33 -25.03 -3.74 -18.40
CA SER A 33 -24.38 -4.61 -17.43
C SER A 33 -25.42 -5.40 -16.62
N PHE A 34 -25.07 -6.63 -16.24
CA PHE A 34 -25.81 -7.40 -15.25
C PHE A 34 -24.85 -7.73 -14.11
N SER A 35 -25.24 -7.38 -12.88
CA SER A 35 -24.57 -7.88 -11.67
C SER A 35 -25.38 -9.03 -11.08
N PHE A 36 -24.68 -10.02 -10.54
CA PHE A 36 -25.29 -11.06 -9.71
C PHE A 36 -25.24 -10.61 -8.25
N PRO A 37 -26.31 -10.80 -7.44
CA PRO A 37 -26.32 -10.34 -6.06
C PRO A 37 -25.40 -11.18 -5.15
N ASP A 38 -24.69 -10.51 -4.24
CA ASP A 38 -23.49 -10.91 -3.49
C ASP A 38 -23.55 -12.13 -2.55
N ASN A 39 -24.58 -12.98 -2.56
CA ASN A 39 -24.82 -13.94 -1.46
C ASN A 39 -24.91 -15.44 -1.82
N GLN A 40 -24.14 -15.94 -2.80
CA GLN A 40 -24.09 -17.40 -3.09
C GLN A 40 -22.69 -18.03 -3.20
N PHE A 41 -21.66 -17.39 -2.67
CA PHE A 41 -20.32 -18.00 -2.58
C PHE A 41 -19.88 -18.10 -1.12
N VAL A 42 -19.81 -19.34 -0.60
CA VAL A 42 -19.19 -19.62 0.70
C VAL A 42 -17.88 -20.35 0.42
N LYS A 43 -16.77 -19.79 0.92
CA LYS A 43 -15.43 -20.35 0.81
C LYS A 43 -15.23 -21.40 1.91
N ASP A 44 -14.98 -22.64 1.52
CA ASP A 44 -14.44 -23.66 2.43
C ASP A 44 -12.92 -23.76 2.25
N SER A 45 -12.25 -24.20 3.31
CA SER A 45 -10.83 -24.47 3.55
C SER A 45 -10.05 -25.25 2.48
N ALA A 46 -10.68 -25.62 1.36
CA ALA A 46 -10.04 -26.29 0.21
C ALA A 46 -10.11 -25.48 -1.11
N ASN A 47 -10.48 -24.20 -1.10
CA ASN A 47 -10.51 -23.32 -2.29
C ASN A 47 -11.36 -23.81 -3.49
N PHE A 48 -12.34 -24.71 -3.29
CA PHE A 48 -13.33 -25.04 -4.31
C PHE A 48 -14.60 -24.17 -4.18
N LEU A 49 -15.10 -23.68 -5.32
CA LEU A 49 -16.43 -23.08 -5.44
C LEU A 49 -17.50 -24.19 -5.36
N LYS A 50 -18.27 -24.25 -4.27
CA LYS A 50 -19.37 -25.22 -4.09
C LYS A 50 -20.72 -24.56 -4.40
N PHE A 51 -21.46 -25.08 -5.37
CA PHE A 51 -22.85 -24.69 -5.61
C PHE A 51 -23.76 -25.36 -4.58
N SER A 52 -24.46 -24.57 -3.75
CA SER A 52 -25.53 -25.05 -2.89
C SER A 52 -26.86 -24.95 -3.63
N VAL A 53 -27.28 -26.00 -4.34
CA VAL A 53 -28.66 -26.13 -4.79
C VAL A 53 -29.43 -26.89 -3.73
N LYS A 54 -30.50 -26.28 -3.21
CA LYS A 54 -31.22 -26.73 -2.01
C LYS A 54 -32.16 -27.93 -2.23
N ASN A 55 -32.16 -28.59 -3.40
CA ASN A 55 -33.00 -29.76 -3.71
C ASN A 55 -32.26 -30.76 -4.63
N ASN A 56 -32.70 -32.03 -4.57
CA ASN A 56 -32.11 -33.27 -5.07
C ASN A 56 -31.53 -33.22 -6.51
N VAL A 57 -30.42 -33.93 -6.76
CA VAL A 57 -29.67 -33.93 -8.05
C VAL A 57 -30.51 -34.43 -9.23
N SER A 58 -31.55 -35.24 -8.97
CA SER A 58 -32.53 -35.69 -9.97
C SER A 58 -33.28 -34.54 -10.66
N ASP A 59 -33.58 -33.47 -9.92
CA ASP A 59 -34.47 -32.40 -10.38
C ASP A 59 -33.72 -31.41 -11.29
N VAL A 60 -32.40 -31.29 -11.08
CA VAL A 60 -31.51 -30.51 -11.96
C VAL A 60 -31.38 -31.21 -13.31
N THR A 61 -31.17 -32.52 -13.31
CA THR A 61 -31.10 -33.33 -14.53
C THR A 61 -32.43 -33.31 -15.31
N GLU A 62 -33.59 -33.45 -14.63
CA GLU A 62 -34.90 -33.31 -15.26
C GLU A 62 -35.19 -31.90 -15.81
N PHE A 63 -34.78 -30.84 -15.10
CA PHE A 63 -34.90 -29.47 -15.58
C PHE A 63 -34.08 -29.23 -16.85
N PHE A 64 -32.83 -29.72 -16.90
CA PHE A 64 -31.96 -29.63 -18.09
C PHE A 64 -32.50 -30.45 -19.27
N PHE A 65 -33.05 -31.64 -19.04
CA PHE A 65 -33.68 -32.45 -20.08
C PHE A 65 -34.99 -31.84 -20.61
N SER A 66 -35.83 -31.25 -19.74
CA SER A 66 -37.06 -30.57 -20.18
C SER A 66 -36.76 -29.35 -21.06
N LYS A 67 -35.71 -28.58 -20.73
CA LYS A 67 -35.25 -27.43 -21.52
C LYS A 67 -34.61 -27.84 -22.85
N ALA A 68 -33.90 -28.97 -22.89
CA ALA A 68 -33.39 -29.53 -24.14
C ALA A 68 -34.55 -30.00 -25.06
N LYS A 69 -35.61 -30.56 -24.48
CA LYS A 69 -36.84 -30.96 -25.20
C LYS A 69 -37.60 -29.75 -25.79
N ASP A 70 -37.65 -28.63 -25.06
CA ASP A 70 -38.21 -27.35 -25.56
C ASP A 70 -37.39 -26.75 -26.72
N ILE A 71 -36.07 -26.92 -26.72
CA ILE A 71 -35.18 -26.39 -27.77
C ILE A 71 -35.29 -27.19 -29.08
N VAL A 72 -35.55 -28.50 -28.99
CA VAL A 72 -35.64 -29.40 -30.15
C VAL A 72 -37.04 -29.43 -30.77
N SER A 73 -38.09 -29.04 -30.03
CA SER A 73 -39.49 -29.09 -30.49
C SER A 73 -40.04 -27.80 -31.11
N SER A 74 -39.23 -26.74 -31.25
CA SER A 74 -39.65 -25.55 -32.00
C SER A 74 -39.24 -25.68 -33.48
N ASP A 75 -40.23 -25.65 -34.38
CA ASP A 75 -40.17 -25.81 -35.85
C ASP A 75 -39.37 -24.72 -36.60
N ALA A 76 -38.17 -24.36 -36.13
CA ALA A 76 -37.41 -23.25 -36.69
C ALA A 76 -35.90 -23.52 -36.78
N VAL A 77 -35.47 -24.56 -37.51
CA VAL A 77 -34.11 -24.60 -38.08
C VAL A 77 -34.07 -25.39 -39.40
N THR A 78 -34.35 -24.74 -40.51
CA THR A 78 -33.77 -25.06 -41.83
C THR A 78 -32.80 -23.95 -42.19
N ASP A 79 -31.54 -24.02 -41.71
CA ASP A 79 -30.39 -23.56 -42.51
C ASP A 79 -29.03 -23.93 -41.86
N GLY A 80 -28.16 -24.52 -42.67
CA GLY A 80 -26.72 -24.29 -42.71
C GLY A 80 -25.77 -24.70 -41.57
N ASN A 81 -26.18 -24.90 -40.31
CA ASN A 81 -25.21 -25.13 -39.22
C ASN A 81 -25.37 -26.48 -38.50
N LYS A 82 -24.52 -27.45 -38.85
CA LYS A 82 -24.40 -28.74 -38.16
C LYS A 82 -23.76 -28.55 -36.78
N ILE A 83 -24.44 -29.02 -35.73
CA ILE A 83 -23.89 -29.23 -34.39
C ILE A 83 -22.76 -30.27 -34.50
N ARG A 84 -21.54 -29.97 -34.01
CA ARG A 84 -20.34 -30.78 -34.28
C ARG A 84 -19.88 -31.75 -33.19
N SER A 85 -20.46 -31.78 -31.98
CA SER A 85 -20.13 -32.83 -31.00
C SER A 85 -21.02 -32.81 -29.76
N VAL A 86 -21.41 -33.99 -29.29
CA VAL A 86 -21.99 -34.24 -27.95
C VAL A 86 -21.13 -35.33 -27.31
N TYR A 87 -20.55 -35.05 -26.15
CA TYR A 87 -19.73 -36.00 -25.39
C TYR A 87 -20.61 -36.75 -24.39
N PHE A 88 -20.55 -38.09 -24.37
CA PHE A 88 -21.13 -38.89 -23.30
C PHE A 88 -20.02 -39.29 -22.32
N LEU A 89 -20.14 -38.88 -21.05
CA LEU A 89 -19.35 -39.42 -19.96
C LEU A 89 -19.94 -40.78 -19.58
N LYS A 90 -19.17 -41.83 -19.85
CA LYS A 90 -19.51 -43.22 -19.54
C LYS A 90 -19.27 -43.47 -18.05
N GLU A 91 -20.18 -43.05 -17.19
CA GLU A 91 -20.20 -43.54 -15.82
C GLU A 91 -21.64 -43.50 -15.29
N HIS A 92 -22.16 -44.69 -14.97
CA HIS A 92 -23.48 -44.97 -14.42
C HIS A 92 -24.65 -45.04 -15.42
N ASN A 93 -24.91 -46.27 -15.89
CA ASN A 93 -26.22 -46.87 -16.27
C ASN A 93 -26.29 -47.42 -17.72
N PRO A 94 -25.85 -48.68 -17.96
CA PRO A 94 -25.90 -49.34 -19.27
C PRO A 94 -27.32 -49.50 -19.84
N GLN A 95 -28.34 -49.52 -18.98
CA GLN A 95 -29.74 -49.64 -19.39
C GLN A 95 -30.20 -48.41 -20.17
N LEU A 96 -29.74 -47.21 -19.77
CA LEU A 96 -30.13 -45.93 -20.37
C LEU A 96 -29.59 -45.76 -21.80
N LEU A 97 -28.41 -46.33 -22.10
CA LEU A 97 -27.85 -46.33 -23.46
C LEU A 97 -28.68 -47.20 -24.40
N ASN A 98 -29.17 -48.34 -23.91
CA ASN A 98 -30.02 -49.24 -24.70
C ASN A 98 -31.42 -48.66 -24.93
N ASP A 99 -32.00 -47.99 -23.93
CA ASP A 99 -33.32 -47.34 -24.06
C ASP A 99 -33.28 -46.14 -25.03
N VAL A 100 -32.20 -45.34 -25.01
CA VAL A 100 -31.98 -44.24 -25.98
C VAL A 100 -31.68 -44.75 -27.38
N THR A 101 -30.99 -45.88 -27.54
CA THR A 101 -30.72 -46.44 -28.87
C THR A 101 -31.99 -47.06 -29.48
N ALA A 102 -32.91 -47.56 -28.65
CA ALA A 102 -34.18 -48.16 -29.10
C ALA A 102 -35.27 -47.14 -29.47
N GLU A 103 -35.29 -45.94 -28.87
CA GLU A 103 -36.27 -44.87 -29.21
C GLU A 103 -35.88 -44.01 -30.43
N PHE A 104 -34.62 -44.06 -30.90
CA PHE A 104 -34.13 -43.20 -32.01
C PHE A 104 -34.05 -43.89 -33.38
N ASP A 105 -34.44 -45.17 -33.47
CA ASP A 105 -34.37 -45.96 -34.72
C ASP A 105 -35.54 -45.67 -35.71
N GLU A 106 -36.52 -44.83 -35.34
CA GLU A 106 -37.66 -44.50 -36.21
C GLU A 106 -37.55 -43.18 -37.01
N ALA A 107 -36.42 -42.46 -36.96
CA ALA A 107 -36.28 -41.20 -37.72
C ALA A 107 -34.89 -41.00 -38.35
N ASN A 108 -34.72 -41.49 -39.58
CA ASN A 108 -33.63 -41.23 -40.55
C ASN A 108 -32.80 -39.94 -40.32
N LYS A 109 -31.86 -39.94 -39.37
CA LYS A 109 -30.89 -38.85 -39.15
C LYS A 109 -29.52 -39.43 -38.80
N VAL A 110 -28.57 -39.24 -39.71
CA VAL A 110 -27.16 -39.65 -39.58
C VAL A 110 -26.47 -38.84 -38.48
N PHE A 111 -25.84 -39.53 -37.52
CA PHE A 111 -24.90 -38.95 -36.55
C PHE A 111 -23.51 -39.58 -36.70
N TYR A 112 -22.46 -38.75 -36.64
CA TYR A 112 -21.08 -39.21 -36.52
C TYR A 112 -20.83 -39.61 -35.06
N ALA A 113 -20.79 -40.90 -34.78
CA ALA A 113 -20.13 -41.40 -33.59
C ALA A 113 -18.62 -41.47 -33.89
N VAL A 114 -17.83 -40.59 -33.28
CA VAL A 114 -16.42 -40.94 -33.05
C VAL A 114 -16.46 -41.97 -31.94
N VAL A 115 -16.33 -43.25 -32.29
CA VAL A 115 -16.15 -44.33 -31.33
C VAL A 115 -14.67 -44.32 -30.94
N PRO A 116 -14.27 -43.84 -29.74
CA PRO A 116 -12.94 -44.13 -29.28
C PRO A 116 -12.96 -45.57 -28.78
N TYR A 117 -12.05 -46.39 -29.32
CA TYR A 117 -11.85 -47.81 -29.00
C TYR A 117 -12.85 -48.78 -29.66
N LEU A 118 -12.42 -49.41 -30.75
CA LEU A 118 -12.82 -50.80 -31.00
C LEU A 118 -11.96 -51.68 -30.10
N SER A 119 -12.57 -52.58 -29.35
CA SER A 119 -11.86 -53.61 -28.59
C SER A 119 -11.20 -54.61 -29.54
N GLU A 120 -10.16 -55.32 -29.10
CA GLU A 120 -9.51 -56.39 -29.87
C GLU A 120 -10.51 -57.45 -30.38
N THR A 121 -11.61 -57.64 -29.67
CA THR A 121 -12.68 -58.59 -30.00
C THR A 121 -13.55 -58.10 -31.16
N GLU A 122 -13.71 -56.79 -31.35
CA GLU A 122 -14.45 -56.20 -32.47
C GLU A 122 -13.60 -56.12 -33.74
N ILE A 123 -12.29 -55.87 -33.62
CA ILE A 123 -11.34 -55.92 -34.75
C ILE A 123 -11.24 -57.35 -35.32
N ALA A 124 -11.34 -58.38 -34.48
CA ALA A 124 -11.34 -59.79 -34.89
C ALA A 124 -12.57 -60.19 -35.75
N THR A 125 -13.63 -59.37 -35.79
CA THR A 125 -14.85 -59.66 -36.57
C THR A 125 -14.87 -59.06 -37.98
N LEU A 126 -13.89 -58.20 -38.33
CA LEU A 126 -13.75 -57.66 -39.69
C LEU A 126 -13.15 -58.73 -40.63
N LYS A 127 -14.02 -59.43 -41.35
CA LYS A 127 -13.59 -60.39 -42.38
C LYS A 127 -13.28 -59.66 -43.69
N PRO A 128 -12.07 -59.81 -44.27
CA PRO A 128 -11.81 -59.37 -45.63
C PRO A 128 -12.68 -60.16 -46.61
N VAL A 129 -13.33 -59.48 -47.54
CA VAL A 129 -13.97 -60.13 -48.69
C VAL A 129 -13.00 -60.04 -49.86
N VAL A 130 -12.67 -61.21 -50.40
CA VAL A 130 -11.88 -61.37 -51.61
C VAL A 130 -12.86 -61.57 -52.76
N ASP A 131 -12.78 -60.75 -53.80
CA ASP A 131 -13.59 -60.97 -54.99
C ASP A 131 -13.02 -62.09 -55.87
N ALA A 132 -13.73 -62.41 -56.95
CA ALA A 132 -13.40 -63.53 -57.83
C ALA A 132 -12.04 -63.37 -58.56
N ASP A 133 -11.46 -62.17 -58.58
CA ASP A 133 -10.18 -61.87 -59.23
C ASP A 133 -9.00 -61.73 -58.24
N GLY A 134 -9.26 -61.92 -56.93
CA GLY A 134 -8.23 -61.98 -55.89
C GLY A 134 -7.89 -60.63 -55.25
N ALA A 135 -8.69 -59.58 -55.45
CA ALA A 135 -8.51 -58.29 -54.79
C ALA A 135 -9.18 -58.28 -53.39
N VAL A 136 -8.49 -57.70 -52.40
CA VAL A 136 -8.97 -57.65 -51.00
C VAL A 136 -9.54 -56.26 -50.70
N TYR A 137 -10.81 -56.20 -50.27
CA TYR A 137 -11.48 -54.97 -49.85
C TYR A 137 -11.89 -55.00 -48.38
N CYS A 138 -11.85 -53.83 -47.71
CA CYS A 138 -12.45 -53.62 -46.38
C CYS A 138 -13.69 -52.73 -46.53
N HIS A 139 -14.87 -53.23 -46.13
CA HIS A 139 -16.13 -52.49 -46.21
C HIS A 139 -16.27 -51.53 -45.01
N GLY A 140 -16.40 -50.23 -45.28
CA GLY A 140 -16.98 -49.26 -44.34
C GLY A 140 -18.46 -49.07 -44.67
N TYR A 141 -19.34 -49.04 -43.68
CA TYR A 141 -20.79 -48.84 -43.87
C TYR A 141 -21.08 -47.48 -44.50
N GLY A 142 -21.40 -47.49 -45.80
CA GLY A 142 -21.85 -46.34 -46.58
C GLY A 142 -21.93 -46.72 -48.06
N SER A 143 -23.15 -46.85 -48.59
CA SER A 143 -23.38 -47.07 -50.03
C SER A 143 -23.09 -45.78 -50.80
N ASP A 144 -21.97 -45.72 -51.53
CA ASP A 144 -21.94 -45.51 -52.99
C ASP A 144 -20.49 -45.41 -53.48
N SER A 145 -20.32 -45.86 -54.72
CA SER A 145 -19.09 -46.18 -55.45
C SER A 145 -18.08 -45.03 -55.62
N ASP A 146 -16.84 -45.24 -55.19
CA ASP A 146 -15.62 -44.68 -55.81
C ASP A 146 -14.41 -45.60 -55.52
N SER A 147 -13.78 -46.11 -56.57
CA SER A 147 -12.76 -47.18 -56.56
C SER A 147 -11.32 -46.66 -56.61
N TYR A 148 -10.41 -47.12 -55.73
CA TYR A 148 -8.96 -46.86 -55.77
C TYR A 148 -8.18 -48.06 -56.32
N THR A 149 -7.24 -47.83 -57.26
CA THR A 149 -6.43 -48.89 -57.92
C THR A 149 -4.98 -48.88 -57.41
N LEU A 150 -4.42 -50.05 -57.07
CA LEU A 150 -3.02 -50.27 -56.73
C LEU A 150 -2.21 -50.65 -58.00
N LEU A 151 -1.13 -49.94 -58.31
CA LEU A 151 -0.19 -50.29 -59.39
C LEU A 151 1.07 -50.97 -58.81
N GLU A 152 1.38 -52.19 -59.25
CA GLU A 152 2.67 -52.90 -59.05
C GLU A 152 3.81 -52.22 -59.87
N ARG A 153 5.13 -52.30 -59.61
CA ARG A 153 6.02 -53.24 -58.89
C ARG A 153 7.43 -52.61 -58.74
N GLY A 154 8.09 -52.81 -57.60
CA GLY A 154 9.56 -52.77 -57.47
C GLY A 154 10.21 -51.40 -57.23
N LYS A 155 10.81 -51.23 -56.03
CA LYS A 155 11.30 -49.99 -55.39
C LYS A 155 10.16 -49.24 -54.68
N GLY A 156 10.43 -48.84 -53.42
CA GLY A 156 9.41 -48.37 -52.46
C GLY A 156 8.40 -47.41 -53.08
N ALA A 157 7.12 -47.74 -52.96
CA ALA A 157 6.04 -46.91 -53.43
C ALA A 157 5.68 -45.87 -52.36
N VAL A 158 5.75 -44.59 -52.72
CA VAL A 158 5.08 -43.49 -52.01
C VAL A 158 3.74 -43.27 -52.71
N LEU A 159 2.64 -43.31 -51.97
CA LEU A 159 1.35 -42.82 -52.46
C LEU A 159 1.41 -41.28 -52.49
N SER A 160 1.43 -40.68 -53.69
CA SER A 160 1.20 -39.24 -53.84
C SER A 160 -0.29 -38.98 -54.07
N ALA A 161 -0.94 -38.26 -53.16
CA ALA A 161 -2.26 -37.69 -53.44
C ALA A 161 -2.08 -36.45 -54.33
N SER A 162 -2.66 -36.45 -55.52
CA SER A 162 -2.87 -35.25 -56.34
C SER A 162 -4.07 -34.46 -55.80
N ASP A 163 -3.87 -33.16 -55.56
CA ASP A 163 -4.86 -32.08 -55.51
C ASP A 163 -5.93 -32.07 -54.39
N ASN A 164 -5.55 -32.25 -53.13
CA ASN A 164 -6.35 -31.72 -52.01
C ASN A 164 -5.46 -31.28 -50.83
N LYS A 165 -5.54 -30.00 -50.45
CA LYS A 165 -4.65 -29.33 -49.47
C LYS A 165 -5.03 -29.54 -47.99
N ASP A 166 -6.09 -30.29 -47.68
CA ASP A 166 -6.63 -30.40 -46.31
C ASP A 166 -6.50 -31.78 -45.65
N PHE A 167 -5.65 -32.67 -46.19
CA PHE A 167 -5.33 -33.95 -45.52
C PHE A 167 -4.01 -33.83 -44.73
N LEU A 168 -4.13 -33.81 -43.40
CA LEU A 168 -3.01 -34.01 -42.49
C LEU A 168 -2.45 -35.43 -42.67
N SER A 169 -1.19 -35.45 -43.12
CA SER A 169 -0.26 -36.56 -43.36
C SER A 169 -0.45 -37.83 -42.52
N ALA A 170 -0.72 -38.96 -43.17
CA ALA A 170 -0.47 -40.30 -42.64
C ALA A 170 0.71 -40.92 -43.40
N ASP A 171 1.83 -41.16 -42.73
CA ASP A 171 2.95 -41.93 -43.30
C ASP A 171 2.74 -43.42 -43.03
N LEU A 172 2.67 -44.24 -44.09
CA LEU A 172 2.69 -45.70 -44.03
C LEU A 172 4.15 -46.20 -44.02
N LEU A 173 4.58 -46.88 -42.95
CA LEU A 173 5.93 -47.46 -42.83
C LEU A 173 5.92 -48.99 -43.04
N CYS A 174 6.61 -49.41 -44.11
CA CYS A 174 7.21 -50.71 -44.48
C CYS A 174 6.44 -52.04 -44.29
N VAL A 175 6.44 -52.88 -45.34
CA VAL A 175 5.96 -54.27 -45.34
C VAL A 175 7.17 -55.20 -45.29
N ASP A 176 7.30 -56.03 -44.25
CA ASP A 176 8.26 -57.15 -44.23
C ASP A 176 7.58 -58.47 -44.63
N LYS A 177 8.33 -59.36 -45.29
CA LYS A 177 7.80 -60.55 -45.96
C LYS A 177 8.33 -61.82 -45.30
N GLU A 178 7.61 -62.35 -44.31
CA GLU A 178 7.87 -63.72 -43.83
C GLU A 178 7.13 -64.78 -44.66
N LYS A 179 7.82 -65.91 -44.88
CA LYS A 179 7.34 -67.07 -45.63
C LYS A 179 6.21 -67.76 -44.86
N ASN A 180 5.08 -67.95 -45.55
CA ASN A 180 3.88 -68.72 -45.17
C ASN A 180 2.83 -67.94 -44.35
N GLY A 181 1.98 -67.22 -45.07
CA GLY A 181 0.72 -66.65 -44.55
C GLY A 181 0.77 -65.14 -44.38
N ALA A 182 0.37 -64.39 -45.41
CA ALA A 182 0.43 -62.94 -45.41
C ALA A 182 -0.56 -62.32 -44.41
N ARG A 183 -0.04 -61.65 -43.37
CA ARG A 183 -0.74 -60.62 -42.61
C ARG A 183 -0.18 -59.26 -43.02
N TYR A 184 -1.06 -58.31 -43.32
CA TYR A 184 -0.70 -56.91 -43.55
C TYR A 184 -1.22 -56.08 -42.37
N SER A 185 -0.34 -55.34 -41.71
CA SER A 185 -0.69 -54.44 -40.62
C SER A 185 -0.59 -52.99 -41.13
N VAL A 186 -1.69 -52.25 -41.06
CA VAL A 186 -1.74 -50.81 -41.37
C VAL A 186 -1.72 -50.04 -40.05
N PHE A 187 -0.67 -49.25 -39.80
CA PHE A 187 -0.57 -48.38 -38.63
C PHE A 187 -0.87 -46.93 -39.05
N VAL A 188 -1.89 -46.33 -38.45
CA VAL A 188 -2.18 -44.90 -38.59
C VAL A 188 -1.60 -44.17 -37.36
N ARG A 189 -0.62 -43.28 -37.56
CA ARG A 189 -0.04 -42.44 -36.50
C ARG A 189 -0.92 -41.20 -36.29
N ASN A 190 -1.48 -41.00 -35.09
CA ASN A 190 -2.34 -39.84 -34.77
C ASN A 190 -1.73 -38.82 -33.80
N ASN A 191 -0.46 -38.96 -33.39
CA ASN A 191 0.28 -37.97 -32.60
C ASN A 191 1.79 -38.20 -32.79
N MET A 192 2.47 -37.35 -33.58
CA MET A 192 3.92 -37.49 -33.82
C MET A 192 4.70 -36.83 -32.68
N LEU A 193 5.55 -37.59 -31.99
CA LEU A 193 6.61 -37.01 -31.16
C LEU A 193 7.52 -36.12 -32.04
N PRO A 194 8.16 -35.07 -31.48
CA PRO A 194 9.16 -34.32 -32.23
C PRO A 194 10.29 -35.25 -32.69
N CYS A 195 10.70 -35.14 -33.95
CA CYS A 195 11.78 -35.95 -34.51
C CYS A 195 13.05 -35.11 -34.69
N ILE A 196 14.19 -35.63 -34.23
CA ILE A 196 15.53 -35.10 -34.49
C ILE A 196 16.20 -35.98 -35.55
N ARG A 197 16.58 -35.36 -36.66
CA ARG A 197 17.24 -36.01 -37.77
C ARG A 197 18.62 -35.42 -37.99
N ILE A 198 19.66 -36.25 -38.02
CA ILE A 198 21.05 -35.85 -38.24
C ILE A 198 21.50 -36.48 -39.57
N GLU A 199 21.74 -35.69 -40.61
CA GLU A 199 22.03 -36.18 -41.98
C GLU A 199 23.32 -35.58 -42.55
N SER A 200 23.98 -36.29 -43.46
CA SER A 200 25.05 -35.71 -44.27
C SER A 200 24.51 -34.70 -45.30
N GLU A 201 25.30 -33.67 -45.60
CA GLU A 201 24.90 -32.55 -46.49
C GLU A 201 24.69 -33.07 -47.94
N GLY A 202 23.43 -33.28 -48.36
CA GLY A 202 23.07 -33.73 -49.72
C GLY A 202 21.85 -34.67 -49.87
N SER A 203 21.22 -35.13 -48.79
CA SER A 203 20.31 -36.30 -48.81
C SER A 203 18.79 -36.00 -48.76
N VAL A 204 18.30 -34.78 -49.02
CA VAL A 204 16.89 -34.42 -48.72
C VAL A 204 16.05 -34.06 -49.96
N GLY A 205 14.97 -34.81 -50.21
CA GLY A 205 13.89 -34.49 -51.16
C GLY A 205 12.83 -33.53 -50.58
N SER A 206 12.08 -32.82 -51.43
CA SER A 206 11.41 -31.55 -51.14
C SER A 206 10.00 -31.58 -50.49
N SER A 207 9.68 -32.53 -49.59
CA SER A 207 8.33 -32.58 -48.98
C SER A 207 8.34 -33.21 -47.59
N TRP A 208 8.46 -32.41 -46.51
CA TRP A 208 8.42 -32.96 -45.14
C TRP A 208 7.71 -32.05 -44.14
N ASN A 209 7.16 -32.70 -43.12
CA ASN A 209 6.28 -32.21 -42.06
C ASN A 209 6.92 -31.11 -41.18
N GLU A 210 6.11 -30.19 -40.67
CA GLU A 210 6.48 -29.04 -39.82
C GLU A 210 7.07 -29.43 -38.44
N ASN A 211 7.04 -30.73 -38.08
CA ASN A 211 7.46 -31.27 -36.78
C ASN A 211 8.80 -32.05 -36.76
N CYS A 212 9.58 -32.04 -37.85
CA CYS A 212 10.89 -32.71 -37.94
C CYS A 212 12.05 -31.70 -38.01
N TYR A 213 13.02 -31.81 -37.10
CA TYR A 213 14.23 -30.98 -37.09
C TYR A 213 15.39 -31.69 -37.77
N VAL A 214 15.87 -31.16 -38.90
CA VAL A 214 16.96 -31.74 -39.69
C VAL A 214 18.25 -30.95 -39.45
N PHE A 215 19.26 -31.61 -38.89
CA PHE A 215 20.60 -31.10 -38.69
C PHE A 215 21.55 -31.74 -39.70
N PHE A 216 22.36 -30.92 -40.38
CA PHE A 216 23.40 -31.43 -41.27
C PHE A 216 24.70 -31.69 -40.48
N ASP A 217 25.36 -32.80 -40.77
CA ASP A 217 26.60 -33.31 -40.14
C ASP A 217 27.73 -32.25 -40.11
N SER A 218 27.72 -31.28 -41.03
CA SER A 218 28.67 -30.14 -41.03
C SER A 218 28.36 -29.03 -40.01
N LYS A 219 27.17 -29.03 -39.39
CA LYS A 219 26.68 -27.98 -38.46
C LYS A 219 26.46 -28.46 -37.02
N ALA A 220 26.55 -29.77 -36.77
CA ALA A 220 26.41 -30.39 -35.46
C ALA A 220 27.56 -31.38 -35.23
N ALA A 221 28.36 -31.17 -34.18
CA ALA A 221 29.32 -32.17 -33.74
C ALA A 221 28.60 -33.17 -32.82
N VAL A 222 28.66 -34.45 -33.17
CA VAL A 222 28.16 -35.55 -32.34
C VAL A 222 29.36 -36.20 -31.65
N GLU A 223 29.49 -35.97 -30.35
CA GLU A 223 30.45 -36.69 -29.50
C GLU A 223 29.68 -37.79 -28.77
N GLY A 224 30.03 -39.06 -29.05
CA GLY A 224 29.41 -40.23 -28.44
C GLY A 224 30.42 -41.03 -27.63
N SER A 225 30.03 -41.48 -26.44
CA SER A 225 30.77 -42.51 -25.70
C SER A 225 30.33 -43.90 -26.18
N VAL A 226 31.31 -44.78 -26.45
CA VAL A 226 31.06 -46.13 -26.98
C VAL A 226 30.90 -47.14 -25.81
N ARG A 227 29.71 -47.75 -25.77
CA ARG A 227 29.33 -49.08 -25.24
C ARG A 227 29.83 -49.52 -23.85
N THR A 228 28.87 -49.88 -23.00
CA THR A 228 28.90 -51.15 -22.27
C THR A 228 27.61 -51.94 -22.54
N LYS A 229 27.75 -53.18 -23.05
CA LYS A 229 26.70 -54.22 -23.15
C LYS A 229 25.36 -53.84 -23.84
N GLY A 230 25.36 -53.74 -25.17
CA GLY A 230 24.15 -53.97 -25.98
C GLY A 230 23.02 -52.92 -25.92
N LYS A 231 23.20 -51.79 -25.24
CA LYS A 231 22.27 -50.64 -25.21
C LYS A 231 22.82 -49.46 -26.04
N ALA A 232 21.94 -48.61 -26.57
CA ALA A 232 22.32 -47.37 -27.26
C ALA A 232 23.09 -46.43 -26.32
N GLY A 233 24.03 -45.62 -26.84
CA GLY A 233 24.82 -44.65 -26.06
C GLY A 233 24.17 -43.26 -26.02
N ASN A 234 24.62 -42.40 -25.10
CA ASN A 234 24.23 -40.99 -25.06
C ASN A 234 24.87 -40.21 -26.22
N TYR A 235 24.17 -39.20 -26.76
CA TYR A 235 24.74 -38.28 -27.75
C TYR A 235 24.78 -36.86 -27.20
N LYS A 236 25.92 -36.18 -27.31
CA LYS A 236 25.98 -34.72 -27.12
C LYS A 236 25.83 -34.02 -28.46
N LEU A 237 24.91 -33.06 -28.53
CA LEU A 237 24.63 -32.25 -29.70
C LEU A 237 25.09 -30.81 -29.46
N LYS A 238 26.01 -30.32 -30.31
CA LYS A 238 26.44 -28.92 -30.30
C LYS A 238 26.00 -28.21 -31.57
N LEU A 239 25.11 -27.22 -31.44
CA LEU A 239 24.58 -26.43 -32.55
C LEU A 239 25.47 -25.22 -32.85
N SER A 240 25.64 -24.90 -34.14
CA SER A 240 26.40 -23.72 -34.61
C SER A 240 25.71 -22.37 -34.29
N LYS A 241 24.39 -22.35 -34.10
CA LYS A 241 23.59 -21.20 -33.62
C LYS A 241 22.54 -21.68 -32.60
N LYS A 242 22.05 -20.78 -31.75
CA LYS A 242 20.91 -21.07 -30.85
C LYS A 242 19.69 -21.42 -31.71
N GLY A 243 18.92 -22.42 -31.28
CA GLY A 243 17.66 -22.80 -31.91
C GLY A 243 16.71 -23.40 -30.88
N GLY A 244 15.44 -23.03 -30.93
CA GLY A 244 14.37 -23.64 -30.15
C GLY A 244 13.81 -24.88 -30.85
N LEU A 245 13.50 -25.91 -30.08
CA LEU A 245 12.79 -27.11 -30.51
C LEU A 245 11.43 -27.07 -29.82
N ASN A 246 10.31 -27.20 -30.54
CA ASN A 246 8.93 -26.97 -30.08
C ASN A 246 8.74 -27.18 -28.56
N SER A 247 8.38 -26.11 -27.84
CA SER A 247 8.20 -26.01 -26.37
C SER A 247 9.46 -26.06 -25.48
N LEU A 248 10.65 -26.19 -26.04
CA LEU A 248 11.92 -26.08 -25.32
C LEU A 248 12.61 -24.72 -25.52
N PRO A 249 13.35 -24.19 -24.51
CA PRO A 249 14.09 -22.94 -24.64
C PRO A 249 15.23 -23.05 -25.65
N GLU A 250 15.69 -21.91 -26.18
CA GLU A 250 16.84 -21.87 -27.08
C GLU A 250 18.14 -22.32 -26.37
N SER A 251 18.76 -23.40 -26.84
CA SER A 251 20.10 -23.82 -26.38
C SER A 251 21.02 -24.14 -27.56
N LYS A 252 22.33 -23.93 -27.37
CA LYS A 252 23.38 -24.37 -28.32
C LYS A 252 23.88 -25.79 -28.03
N ARG A 253 23.57 -26.36 -26.86
CA ARG A 253 24.07 -27.68 -26.46
C ARG A 253 22.96 -28.51 -25.83
N TRP A 254 22.83 -29.73 -26.29
CA TRP A 254 21.81 -30.68 -25.86
C TRP A 254 22.45 -32.05 -25.63
N ILE A 255 21.84 -32.85 -24.76
CA ILE A 255 22.20 -34.23 -24.51
C ILE A 255 20.99 -35.09 -24.87
N LEU A 256 21.20 -36.13 -25.66
CA LEU A 256 20.22 -37.15 -25.99
C LEU A 256 20.52 -38.40 -25.17
N TYR A 257 19.60 -38.74 -24.28
CA TYR A 257 19.65 -39.95 -23.48
C TYR A 257 18.73 -41.01 -24.11
N PRO A 258 19.19 -42.24 -24.38
CA PRO A 258 18.33 -43.30 -24.91
C PRO A 258 17.25 -43.67 -23.88
N LEU A 259 15.99 -43.80 -24.31
CA LEU A 259 14.88 -44.21 -23.44
C LEU A 259 14.86 -45.75 -23.32
N ASP A 260 15.35 -46.28 -22.20
CA ASP A 260 15.26 -47.71 -21.82
C ASP A 260 14.51 -47.91 -20.47
N GLU A 261 14.21 -49.16 -20.09
CA GLU A 261 13.48 -49.50 -18.85
C GLU A 261 14.11 -48.91 -17.56
N SER A 262 15.43 -48.66 -17.54
CA SER A 262 16.17 -48.05 -16.42
C SER A 262 16.27 -46.52 -16.48
N ILE A 263 16.15 -45.92 -17.67
CA ILE A 263 16.31 -44.48 -17.94
C ILE A 263 14.95 -43.74 -18.02
N ASN A 264 13.82 -44.47 -18.10
CA ASN A 264 12.47 -43.91 -17.94
C ASN A 264 12.27 -43.14 -16.61
N PHE A 265 13.06 -43.48 -15.58
CA PHE A 265 13.09 -42.76 -14.30
C PHE A 265 13.75 -41.38 -14.40
N ASN A 266 14.70 -41.21 -15.32
CA ASN A 266 15.45 -39.98 -15.52
C ASN A 266 14.51 -38.90 -16.12
N GLY A 267 13.76 -39.28 -17.16
CA GLY A 267 12.69 -38.45 -17.73
C GLY A 267 11.55 -38.18 -16.75
N PHE A 268 11.14 -39.18 -15.96
CA PHE A 268 10.11 -39.02 -14.93
C PHE A 268 10.53 -38.03 -13.84
N THR A 269 11.76 -38.15 -13.33
CA THR A 269 12.25 -37.30 -12.23
C THR A 269 12.56 -35.88 -12.69
N GLN A 270 13.02 -35.69 -13.94
CA GLN A 270 13.14 -34.35 -14.54
C GLN A 270 11.78 -33.71 -14.84
N ALA A 271 10.79 -34.48 -15.30
CA ALA A 271 9.43 -34.00 -15.48
C ALA A 271 8.76 -33.66 -14.14
N LEU A 272 9.01 -34.48 -13.10
CA LEU A 272 8.55 -34.24 -11.74
C LEU A 272 9.21 -32.97 -11.19
N SER A 273 10.54 -32.84 -11.29
CA SER A 273 11.30 -31.63 -10.97
C SER A 273 10.66 -30.40 -11.60
N ARG A 274 10.35 -30.39 -12.90
CA ARG A 274 9.69 -29.25 -13.56
C ARG A 274 8.31 -28.90 -13.04
N SER A 275 7.61 -29.86 -12.47
CA SER A 275 6.25 -29.62 -12.00
C SER A 275 6.19 -28.84 -10.68
N PHE A 276 7.30 -28.76 -9.94
CA PHE A 276 7.36 -27.99 -8.68
C PHE A 276 8.62 -27.12 -8.49
N ILE A 277 9.67 -27.37 -9.29
CA ILE A 277 10.93 -26.61 -9.39
C ILE A 277 10.88 -25.74 -10.65
N ASP A 278 10.05 -24.69 -10.60
CA ASP A 278 9.91 -23.69 -11.68
C ASP A 278 10.99 -22.61 -11.58
N TYR A 279 12.25 -23.03 -11.71
CA TYR A 279 13.36 -22.09 -11.82
C TYR A 279 13.84 -22.03 -13.26
N THR A 280 14.11 -20.83 -13.75
CA THR A 280 14.62 -20.58 -15.12
C THR A 280 15.93 -21.30 -15.44
N TRP A 281 16.71 -21.64 -14.40
CA TRP A 281 17.96 -22.38 -14.47
C TRP A 281 17.81 -23.91 -14.39
N ASN A 282 16.61 -24.44 -14.14
CA ASN A 282 16.34 -25.89 -14.13
C ASN A 282 16.31 -26.43 -15.59
N PRO A 283 17.06 -27.51 -15.93
CA PRO A 283 17.19 -27.99 -17.30
C PRO A 283 15.87 -28.41 -17.94
N SER A 284 15.78 -28.29 -19.28
CA SER A 284 14.62 -28.68 -20.05
C SER A 284 14.81 -30.01 -20.74
N ALA A 285 13.82 -30.90 -20.66
CA ALA A 285 13.87 -32.17 -21.35
C ALA A 285 12.55 -32.55 -22.02
N THR A 286 12.61 -33.20 -23.19
CA THR A 286 11.46 -33.71 -23.93
C THR A 286 11.79 -35.02 -24.65
N PRO A 287 10.86 -35.97 -24.77
CA PRO A 287 11.07 -37.16 -25.59
C PRO A 287 11.07 -36.81 -27.08
N VAL A 288 11.98 -37.41 -27.84
CA VAL A 288 12.16 -37.24 -29.29
C VAL A 288 12.46 -38.58 -29.97
N GLU A 289 12.07 -38.72 -31.24
CA GLU A 289 12.57 -39.78 -32.11
C GLU A 289 13.91 -39.35 -32.72
N LEU A 290 14.94 -40.19 -32.66
CA LEU A 290 16.24 -39.90 -33.26
C LEU A 290 16.44 -40.69 -34.55
N ILE A 291 16.76 -39.98 -35.63
CA ILE A 291 17.17 -40.55 -36.92
C ILE A 291 18.57 -40.03 -37.25
N VAL A 292 19.50 -40.91 -37.58
CA VAL A 292 20.87 -40.53 -37.94
C VAL A 292 21.21 -41.18 -39.29
N ASN A 293 21.53 -40.36 -40.30
CA ASN A 293 21.86 -40.76 -41.67
C ASN A 293 20.82 -41.72 -42.29
N GLY A 294 19.54 -41.36 -42.17
CA GLY A 294 18.42 -42.18 -42.63
C GLY A 294 18.08 -43.41 -41.78
N GLU A 295 18.85 -43.72 -40.73
CA GLU A 295 18.61 -44.86 -39.85
C GLU A 295 17.89 -44.43 -38.56
N HIS A 296 16.74 -45.04 -38.28
CA HIS A 296 15.99 -44.79 -37.04
C HIS A 296 16.72 -45.40 -35.84
N LYS A 297 17.17 -44.56 -34.91
CA LYS A 297 17.96 -44.95 -33.72
C LYS A 297 17.12 -45.24 -32.48
N GLY A 298 15.80 -45.00 -32.55
CA GLY A 298 14.88 -45.20 -31.44
C GLY A 298 14.50 -43.90 -30.72
N LEU A 299 13.91 -44.05 -29.54
CA LEU A 299 13.44 -42.95 -28.70
C LEU A 299 14.53 -42.45 -27.76
N PHE A 300 14.63 -41.13 -27.66
CA PHE A 300 15.59 -40.46 -26.78
C PHE A 300 14.89 -39.37 -25.96
N LEU A 301 15.40 -39.08 -24.78
CA LEU A 301 15.11 -37.88 -24.03
C LEU A 301 16.13 -36.82 -24.43
N LEU A 302 15.68 -35.78 -25.14
CA LEU A 302 16.49 -34.60 -25.40
C LEU A 302 16.46 -33.70 -24.17
N SER A 303 17.58 -33.60 -23.47
CA SER A 303 17.78 -32.69 -22.34
C SER A 303 18.74 -31.56 -22.71
N GLU A 304 18.55 -30.39 -22.12
CA GLU A 304 19.54 -29.33 -22.14
C GLU A 304 20.79 -29.74 -21.34
N GLU A 305 21.99 -29.39 -21.85
CA GLU A 305 23.23 -29.53 -21.08
C GLU A 305 23.34 -28.39 -20.06
N ILE A 306 23.52 -28.72 -18.78
CA ILE A 306 23.59 -27.73 -17.69
C ILE A 306 24.93 -27.01 -17.73
N ARG A 307 24.92 -25.68 -17.83
CA ARG A 307 26.12 -24.85 -17.89
C ARG A 307 25.82 -23.37 -17.62
N ALA A 308 26.84 -22.59 -17.31
CA ALA A 308 26.74 -21.15 -17.29
C ALA A 308 26.45 -20.61 -18.71
N SER A 309 25.48 -19.71 -18.81
CA SER A 309 25.14 -19.05 -20.08
C SER A 309 24.38 -17.76 -19.81
N ASN A 310 24.63 -16.74 -20.64
CA ASN A 310 24.06 -15.38 -20.51
C ASN A 310 22.52 -15.32 -20.38
N ASP A 311 21.82 -16.40 -20.71
CA ASP A 311 20.36 -16.46 -20.77
C ASP A 311 19.73 -17.16 -19.56
N LYS A 312 20.54 -17.81 -18.70
CA LYS A 312 20.05 -18.62 -17.55
C LYS A 312 20.84 -18.41 -16.27
N VAL A 313 22.17 -18.46 -16.38
CA VAL A 313 23.13 -18.28 -15.29
C VAL A 313 24.20 -17.36 -15.85
N SER A 314 23.91 -16.06 -15.83
CA SER A 314 24.66 -15.04 -16.58
C SER A 314 26.09 -14.82 -16.07
N ASP A 315 26.34 -15.03 -14.77
CA ASP A 315 27.65 -14.77 -14.15
C ASP A 315 28.07 -15.81 -13.08
N GLY A 316 27.36 -16.93 -12.99
CA GLY A 316 27.65 -18.06 -12.10
C GLY A 316 28.60 -19.11 -12.67
N ILE A 317 29.05 -20.03 -11.81
CA ILE A 317 29.70 -21.30 -12.21
C ILE A 317 28.74 -22.44 -11.87
N VAL A 318 28.66 -23.42 -12.76
CA VAL A 318 27.91 -24.66 -12.50
C VAL A 318 28.88 -25.76 -12.10
N PHE A 319 28.62 -26.35 -10.94
CA PHE A 319 29.35 -27.51 -10.46
C PHE A 319 28.46 -28.73 -10.40
N GLU A 320 28.96 -29.86 -10.85
CA GLU A 320 28.36 -31.17 -10.63
C GLU A 320 29.06 -31.81 -9.42
N LEU A 321 28.28 -32.24 -8.43
CA LEU A 321 28.81 -32.89 -7.24
C LEU A 321 29.11 -34.36 -7.56
N THR A 322 30.37 -34.78 -7.37
CA THR A 322 30.83 -36.13 -7.73
C THR A 322 31.80 -36.70 -6.69
N ASP A 323 32.00 -38.02 -6.71
CA ASP A 323 32.94 -38.72 -5.84
C ASP A 323 34.21 -39.21 -6.56
N LYS A 324 34.32 -38.94 -7.87
CA LYS A 324 35.45 -39.34 -8.72
C LYS A 324 36.09 -38.12 -9.36
N ALA A 325 37.40 -38.01 -9.21
CA ALA A 325 38.21 -37.07 -9.98
C ALA A 325 38.86 -37.81 -11.14
N ASP A 326 38.58 -37.37 -12.37
CA ASP A 326 39.29 -37.81 -13.58
C ASP A 326 40.53 -36.92 -13.82
N SER A 327 41.58 -37.43 -14.46
CA SER A 327 42.84 -36.68 -14.63
C SER A 327 42.74 -35.50 -15.60
N ASP A 328 41.70 -35.49 -16.44
CA ASP A 328 41.57 -34.59 -17.58
C ASP A 328 40.52 -33.49 -17.36
N GLU A 329 40.03 -33.30 -16.12
CA GLU A 329 38.97 -32.35 -15.78
C GLU A 329 39.32 -31.44 -14.57
N THR A 330 38.66 -30.28 -14.48
CA THR A 330 38.85 -29.31 -13.38
C THR A 330 37.89 -29.60 -12.22
N TYR A 331 38.44 -29.72 -11.01
CA TYR A 331 37.67 -30.01 -9.79
C TYR A 331 37.88 -28.97 -8.69
N LEU A 332 36.81 -28.66 -7.96
CA LEU A 332 36.84 -27.98 -6.67
C LEU A 332 36.70 -29.04 -5.56
N VAL A 333 37.62 -29.03 -4.59
CA VAL A 333 37.54 -29.89 -3.40
C VAL A 333 37.31 -29.00 -2.19
N SER A 334 36.28 -29.34 -1.41
CA SER A 334 35.97 -28.62 -0.18
C SER A 334 37.08 -28.75 0.87
N ASP A 335 37.33 -27.68 1.61
CA ASP A 335 38.25 -27.73 2.74
C ASP A 335 37.64 -28.42 3.97
N PHE A 336 36.30 -28.48 4.10
CA PHE A 336 35.61 -29.04 5.28
C PHE A 336 35.11 -30.47 5.04
N SER A 337 34.12 -30.68 4.17
CA SER A 337 33.50 -31.99 3.93
C SER A 337 34.35 -32.93 3.06
N LYS A 338 35.37 -32.39 2.38
CA LYS A 338 36.12 -33.05 1.30
C LYS A 338 35.27 -33.49 0.11
N THR A 339 34.07 -32.91 -0.04
CA THR A 339 33.23 -33.11 -1.23
C THR A 339 33.95 -32.57 -2.47
N THR A 340 33.88 -33.34 -3.56
CA THR A 340 34.48 -33.00 -4.86
C THR A 340 33.39 -32.51 -5.81
N CYS A 341 33.68 -31.41 -6.50
CA CYS A 341 32.76 -30.71 -7.39
C CYS A 341 33.43 -30.55 -8.75
N LYS A 342 32.96 -31.27 -9.76
CA LYS A 342 33.40 -31.14 -11.14
C LYS A 342 32.90 -29.83 -11.73
N VAL A 343 33.77 -29.08 -12.38
CA VAL A 343 33.38 -27.87 -13.13
C VAL A 343 32.78 -28.29 -14.47
N VAL A 344 31.52 -27.93 -14.72
CA VAL A 344 30.80 -28.31 -15.96
C VAL A 344 31.02 -27.27 -17.07
N ASP A 345 31.60 -26.12 -16.73
CA ASP A 345 31.92 -25.04 -17.67
C ASP A 345 33.31 -25.28 -18.31
N PRO A 346 33.39 -25.61 -19.61
CA PRO A 346 34.60 -26.18 -20.24
C PRO A 346 35.76 -25.21 -20.48
N ASP A 347 35.59 -23.92 -20.20
CA ASP A 347 36.58 -22.86 -20.47
C ASP A 347 37.14 -22.23 -19.17
N LEU A 348 36.95 -22.88 -18.01
CA LEU A 348 37.22 -22.30 -16.70
C LEU A 348 38.37 -23.03 -15.98
N GLU A 349 39.51 -22.35 -15.87
CA GLU A 349 40.74 -22.87 -15.24
C GLU A 349 40.75 -22.63 -13.72
N SER A 350 41.58 -23.40 -13.01
CA SER A 350 41.64 -23.39 -11.53
C SER A 350 42.13 -22.06 -10.90
N ASP A 351 42.75 -21.19 -11.68
CA ASP A 351 43.24 -19.86 -11.28
C ASP A 351 42.29 -18.72 -11.68
N ASP A 352 41.14 -19.02 -12.30
CA ASP A 352 40.14 -18.02 -12.68
C ASP A 352 39.51 -17.36 -11.42
N ALA A 353 39.33 -16.03 -11.46
CA ALA A 353 38.77 -15.26 -10.36
C ALA A 353 37.34 -15.72 -9.97
N LYS A 354 36.54 -16.18 -10.94
CA LYS A 354 35.21 -16.76 -10.70
C LYS A 354 35.35 -18.09 -9.95
N PHE A 355 36.32 -18.94 -10.30
CA PHE A 355 36.58 -20.21 -9.62
C PHE A 355 36.97 -20.01 -8.15
N ILE A 356 37.88 -19.06 -7.88
CA ILE A 356 38.32 -18.71 -6.52
C ILE A 356 37.15 -18.21 -5.67
N LYS A 357 36.30 -17.33 -6.24
CA LYS A 357 35.11 -16.81 -5.55
C LYS A 357 34.12 -17.92 -5.21
N ALA A 358 33.85 -18.82 -6.15
CA ALA A 358 32.97 -19.96 -5.93
C ALA A 358 33.50 -20.88 -4.82
N LYS A 359 34.80 -21.20 -4.84
CA LYS A 359 35.44 -21.99 -3.78
C LYS A 359 35.32 -21.34 -2.41
N SER A 360 35.52 -20.03 -2.31
CA SER A 360 35.38 -19.28 -1.05
C SER A 360 33.95 -19.35 -0.49
N LEU A 361 32.93 -19.11 -1.33
CA LEU A 361 31.53 -19.16 -0.92
C LEU A 361 31.10 -20.57 -0.50
N PHE A 362 31.51 -21.59 -1.25
CA PHE A 362 31.27 -23.00 -0.92
C PHE A 362 31.83 -23.36 0.46
N ASN A 363 33.08 -22.97 0.72
CA ASN A 363 33.74 -23.19 2.00
C ASN A 363 33.07 -22.41 3.14
N ASN A 364 32.61 -21.17 2.91
CA ASN A 364 31.91 -20.38 3.93
C ASN A 364 30.56 -20.99 4.32
N PHE A 365 29.81 -21.49 3.34
CA PHE A 365 28.60 -22.26 3.59
C PHE A 365 28.89 -23.49 4.44
N GLU A 366 29.85 -24.32 4.04
CA GLU A 366 30.20 -25.53 4.79
C GLU A 366 30.69 -25.23 6.19
N LYS A 367 31.46 -24.15 6.38
CA LYS A 367 31.86 -23.67 7.70
C LYS A 367 30.65 -23.34 8.58
N ALA A 368 29.69 -22.60 8.04
CA ALA A 368 28.49 -22.20 8.78
C ALA A 368 27.63 -23.40 9.20
N VAL A 369 27.50 -24.41 8.34
CA VAL A 369 26.63 -25.56 8.63
C VAL A 369 27.33 -26.72 9.33
N LEU A 370 28.62 -26.98 9.05
CA LEU A 370 29.35 -28.13 9.59
C LEU A 370 30.20 -27.80 10.82
N GLU A 371 30.74 -26.58 10.94
CA GLU A 371 31.65 -26.18 12.04
C GLU A 371 30.95 -25.35 13.12
N GLN A 372 30.09 -24.39 12.76
CA GLN A 372 29.53 -23.39 13.68
C GLN A 372 28.19 -23.75 14.33
N ASP A 373 27.73 -25.00 14.20
CA ASP A 373 26.38 -25.45 14.53
C ASP A 373 25.28 -24.68 13.76
N ALA A 374 24.69 -25.38 12.78
CA ALA A 374 23.66 -24.86 11.90
C ALA A 374 22.43 -24.28 12.64
N SER A 375 22.19 -24.66 13.91
CA SER A 375 21.07 -24.15 14.72
C SER A 375 21.07 -22.62 14.90
N SER A 376 22.26 -21.99 14.86
CA SER A 376 22.47 -20.56 15.09
C SER A 376 22.81 -19.75 13.83
N ALA A 377 23.03 -20.44 12.70
CA ALA A 377 23.46 -19.84 11.45
C ALA A 377 22.29 -19.15 10.72
N ASN A 378 22.52 -17.94 10.22
CA ASN A 378 21.60 -17.29 9.26
C ASN A 378 21.84 -17.87 7.86
N LEU A 379 21.16 -18.98 7.54
CA LEU A 379 21.40 -19.77 6.33
C LEU A 379 21.09 -19.00 5.04
N SER A 380 20.15 -18.06 5.07
CA SER A 380 19.76 -17.24 3.91
C SER A 380 20.90 -16.38 3.35
N GLN A 381 21.97 -16.14 4.12
CA GLN A 381 23.18 -15.45 3.64
C GLN A 381 24.07 -16.32 2.74
N PHE A 382 23.93 -17.64 2.80
CA PHE A 382 24.83 -18.59 2.12
C PHE A 382 24.11 -19.39 1.04
N ILE A 383 22.85 -19.75 1.27
CA ILE A 383 22.07 -20.61 0.37
C ILE A 383 20.70 -20.02 0.08
N ASP A 384 20.18 -20.30 -1.10
CA ASP A 384 18.76 -20.16 -1.41
C ASP A 384 18.00 -21.32 -0.76
N LEU A 385 17.37 -21.06 0.39
CA LEU A 385 16.67 -22.06 1.19
C LEU A 385 15.65 -22.87 0.38
N LYS A 386 14.96 -22.19 -0.55
CA LYS A 386 13.92 -22.80 -1.37
C LYS A 386 14.49 -23.85 -2.33
N SER A 387 15.56 -23.56 -3.07
CA SER A 387 16.17 -24.53 -3.99
C SER A 387 16.76 -25.75 -3.29
N PHE A 388 17.39 -25.56 -2.12
CA PHE A 388 17.89 -26.68 -1.31
C PHE A 388 16.75 -27.54 -0.76
N ALA A 389 15.65 -26.92 -0.30
CA ALA A 389 14.46 -27.64 0.14
C ALA A 389 13.79 -28.40 -1.01
N ASP A 390 13.64 -27.77 -2.18
CA ASP A 390 13.07 -28.37 -3.38
C ASP A 390 13.86 -29.60 -3.85
N TRP A 391 15.20 -29.49 -3.87
CA TRP A 391 16.07 -30.64 -4.20
C TRP A 391 15.95 -31.75 -3.16
N TYR A 392 15.97 -31.42 -1.86
CA TYR A 392 15.81 -32.39 -0.78
C TYR A 392 14.51 -33.17 -0.92
N ILE A 393 13.40 -32.45 -1.14
CA ILE A 393 12.08 -33.02 -1.32
C ILE A 393 12.05 -33.94 -2.54
N LEU A 394 12.61 -33.51 -3.68
CA LEU A 394 12.68 -34.33 -4.89
C LEU A 394 13.33 -35.70 -4.62
N MET A 395 14.49 -35.67 -3.94
CA MET A 395 15.27 -36.87 -3.65
C MET A 395 14.59 -37.78 -2.63
N GLU A 396 13.95 -37.20 -1.61
CA GLU A 396 13.23 -37.95 -0.59
C GLU A 396 11.92 -38.56 -1.11
N VAL A 397 11.17 -37.85 -1.96
CA VAL A 397 9.95 -38.36 -2.60
C VAL A 397 10.28 -39.49 -3.56
N ALA A 398 11.32 -39.31 -4.38
CA ALA A 398 11.81 -40.37 -5.26
C ALA A 398 12.55 -41.50 -4.51
N LYS A 399 12.88 -41.28 -3.23
CA LYS A 399 13.71 -42.14 -2.36
C LYS A 399 14.91 -42.70 -3.12
N VAL A 400 15.65 -41.81 -3.79
CA VAL A 400 16.86 -42.18 -4.52
C VAL A 400 17.87 -42.73 -3.50
N PRO A 401 18.40 -43.96 -3.68
CA PRO A 401 19.33 -44.55 -2.73
C PRO A 401 20.70 -43.87 -2.82
N LEU A 402 20.81 -42.69 -2.25
CA LEU A 402 22.04 -41.91 -2.21
C LEU A 402 22.86 -42.34 -0.98
N ASN A 403 24.07 -42.82 -1.20
CA ASN A 403 25.06 -42.95 -0.14
C ASN A 403 25.96 -41.69 -0.05
N LYS A 404 26.10 -40.93 -1.16
CA LYS A 404 26.75 -39.61 -1.32
C LYS A 404 26.10 -38.83 -2.47
N PHE A 405 26.57 -37.61 -2.77
CA PHE A 405 26.26 -36.92 -4.02
C PHE A 405 26.96 -37.68 -5.17
N GLU A 406 26.27 -38.60 -5.83
CA GLU A 406 26.79 -39.44 -6.91
C GLU A 406 26.21 -38.94 -8.25
N ASP A 407 26.69 -37.81 -8.77
CA ASP A 407 26.34 -37.24 -10.09
C ASP A 407 24.85 -36.80 -10.25
N ASN A 408 24.10 -36.71 -9.14
CA ASN A 408 22.64 -36.46 -9.15
C ASN A 408 22.22 -35.00 -8.94
N CYS A 409 23.19 -34.09 -8.79
CA CYS A 409 22.91 -32.70 -8.45
C CYS A 409 23.99 -31.73 -8.94
N PHE A 410 23.53 -30.53 -9.28
CA PHE A 410 24.40 -29.41 -9.58
C PHE A 410 24.17 -28.25 -8.61
N VAL A 411 25.21 -27.45 -8.41
CA VAL A 411 25.14 -26.22 -7.62
C VAL A 411 25.49 -25.04 -8.52
N VAL A 412 24.66 -24.00 -8.45
CA VAL A 412 24.85 -22.75 -9.17
C VAL A 412 25.21 -21.64 -8.19
N PHE A 413 26.25 -20.89 -8.53
CA PHE A 413 26.62 -19.66 -7.85
C PHE A 413 25.89 -18.48 -8.48
N THR A 414 25.31 -17.61 -7.66
CA THR A 414 24.54 -16.46 -8.15
C THR A 414 25.22 -15.13 -7.82
N ASP A 415 24.87 -14.07 -8.55
CA ASP A 415 25.51 -12.76 -8.45
C ASP A 415 25.38 -12.11 -7.06
N ASN A 416 24.34 -12.49 -6.30
CA ASN A 416 24.11 -12.03 -4.93
C ASN A 416 24.93 -12.79 -3.86
N GLY A 417 25.76 -13.76 -4.27
CA GLY A 417 26.64 -14.51 -3.36
C GLY A 417 26.02 -15.74 -2.70
N THR A 418 24.84 -16.19 -3.14
CA THR A 418 24.16 -17.40 -2.60
C THR A 418 24.32 -18.63 -3.51
N LEU A 419 24.34 -19.81 -2.89
CA LEU A 419 24.30 -21.10 -3.58
C LEU A 419 22.86 -21.51 -3.90
N ARG A 420 22.63 -22.05 -5.10
CA ARG A 420 21.38 -22.70 -5.49
C ARG A 420 21.63 -24.15 -5.86
N MET A 421 20.70 -25.04 -5.51
CA MET A 421 20.84 -26.47 -5.75
C MET A 421 19.79 -26.98 -6.75
N GLY A 422 20.23 -27.76 -7.73
CA GLY A 422 19.37 -28.34 -8.76
C GLY A 422 19.65 -29.81 -9.04
N PRO A 423 18.69 -30.54 -9.60
CA PRO A 423 18.87 -31.96 -9.94
C PRO A 423 19.52 -32.18 -11.32
N VAL A 424 20.39 -33.19 -11.46
CA VAL A 424 20.95 -33.67 -12.74
C VAL A 424 21.09 -35.19 -12.71
N ASP A 425 21.17 -35.84 -13.88
CA ASP A 425 21.49 -37.26 -14.12
C ASP A 425 21.05 -38.32 -13.06
N PHE A 426 19.76 -38.66 -13.05
CA PHE A 426 19.19 -39.69 -12.18
C PHE A 426 19.47 -41.12 -12.68
N GLN A 427 20.55 -41.74 -12.21
CA GLN A 427 20.91 -43.11 -12.57
C GLN A 427 20.36 -44.16 -11.58
N SER A 428 19.27 -44.84 -11.98
CA SER A 428 18.73 -46.13 -11.45
C SER A 428 18.30 -46.24 -9.96
N ASN A 429 17.16 -46.91 -9.73
CA ASN A 429 16.55 -47.34 -8.45
C ASN A 429 15.70 -46.32 -7.64
N ALA A 430 15.22 -45.23 -8.24
CA ALA A 430 14.16 -44.43 -7.62
C ALA A 430 12.86 -45.23 -7.47
N PHE A 431 12.06 -44.98 -6.43
CA PHE A 431 10.77 -45.62 -6.19
C PHE A 431 10.84 -47.16 -6.06
N ALA A 432 11.91 -47.72 -5.47
CA ALA A 432 12.05 -49.16 -5.27
C ALA A 432 11.02 -49.72 -4.27
N ASP A 433 10.38 -50.86 -4.59
CA ASP A 433 9.26 -51.44 -3.85
C ASP A 433 9.60 -51.81 -2.40
N GLY A 434 8.73 -51.44 -1.45
CA GLY A 434 8.54 -52.16 -0.17
C GLY A 434 8.61 -51.36 1.14
N ASP A 435 9.16 -50.15 1.17
CA ASP A 435 9.20 -49.30 2.39
C ASP A 435 9.22 -47.80 2.03
N TYR A 436 8.18 -47.05 2.39
CA TYR A 436 8.07 -45.60 2.16
C TYR A 436 8.56 -44.76 3.35
N THR A 437 9.13 -45.36 4.39
CA THR A 437 9.64 -44.66 5.59
C THR A 437 11.16 -44.47 5.56
N GLY A 438 11.70 -43.67 6.49
CA GLY A 438 13.15 -43.40 6.64
C GLY A 438 13.71 -42.42 5.60
N TYR A 439 14.77 -41.68 5.93
CA TYR A 439 15.34 -40.65 5.05
C TYR A 439 16.47 -41.19 4.16
N CYS A 440 16.53 -40.81 2.88
CA CYS A 440 17.62 -41.20 1.98
C CYS A 440 18.75 -40.16 1.91
N THR A 441 18.43 -38.86 1.97
CA THR A 441 19.41 -37.77 1.85
C THR A 441 20.12 -37.45 3.15
N ARG A 442 19.58 -37.88 4.30
CA ARG A 442 20.14 -37.61 5.66
C ARG A 442 21.50 -38.26 5.94
N LYS A 443 21.95 -39.15 5.06
CA LYS A 443 23.34 -39.65 5.08
C LYS A 443 24.34 -38.59 4.60
N ASN A 444 23.87 -37.58 3.87
CA ASN A 444 24.67 -36.46 3.42
C ASN A 444 24.94 -35.48 4.58
N VAL A 445 26.20 -35.03 4.70
CA VAL A 445 26.63 -34.17 5.79
C VAL A 445 25.93 -32.80 5.80
N TRP A 446 25.57 -32.25 4.65
CA TRP A 446 24.87 -30.96 4.57
C TRP A 446 23.44 -31.08 5.06
N PHE A 447 22.67 -32.02 4.52
CA PHE A 447 21.26 -32.17 4.90
C PHE A 447 21.07 -32.74 6.30
N LYS A 448 22.09 -33.40 6.86
CA LYS A 448 22.13 -33.73 8.28
C LYS A 448 22.29 -32.48 9.14
N ALA A 449 23.18 -31.56 8.76
CA ALA A 449 23.42 -30.32 9.51
C ALA A 449 22.26 -29.30 9.35
N LEU A 450 21.79 -29.08 8.12
CA LEU A 450 20.72 -28.13 7.81
C LEU A 450 19.43 -28.41 8.60
N PHE A 451 19.17 -29.67 8.94
CA PHE A 451 17.99 -30.06 9.73
C PHE A 451 18.12 -29.80 11.24
N ASN A 452 19.24 -29.24 11.70
CA ASN A 452 19.33 -28.62 13.03
C ASN A 452 18.85 -27.16 13.05
N ASN A 453 18.52 -26.58 11.88
CA ASN A 453 18.10 -25.19 11.75
C ASN A 453 16.58 -25.08 11.53
N SER A 454 15.88 -24.42 12.44
CA SER A 454 14.40 -24.33 12.39
C SER A 454 13.85 -23.58 11.16
N GLU A 455 14.59 -22.61 10.61
CA GLU A 455 14.21 -21.86 9.41
C GLU A 455 14.24 -22.77 8.17
N PHE A 456 15.29 -23.58 8.02
CA PHE A 456 15.40 -24.54 6.93
C PHE A 456 14.33 -25.64 7.03
N VAL A 457 14.12 -26.21 8.23
CA VAL A 457 13.10 -27.25 8.46
C VAL A 457 11.69 -26.71 8.18
N GLN A 458 11.38 -25.48 8.60
CA GLN A 458 10.13 -24.81 8.27
C GLN A 458 9.98 -24.58 6.75
N THR A 459 11.07 -24.23 6.07
CA THR A 459 11.07 -24.08 4.60
C THR A 459 10.74 -25.40 3.91
N VAL A 460 11.34 -26.52 4.34
CA VAL A 460 11.01 -27.85 3.80
C VAL A 460 9.54 -28.20 4.04
N LEU A 461 9.01 -27.93 5.23
CA LEU A 461 7.60 -28.20 5.53
C LEU A 461 6.65 -27.40 4.64
N ASN A 462 6.90 -26.10 4.46
CA ASN A 462 6.13 -25.25 3.56
C ASN A 462 6.16 -25.77 2.12
N ARG A 463 7.32 -26.23 1.65
CA ARG A 463 7.47 -26.78 0.29
C ARG A 463 6.80 -28.15 0.12
N LEU A 464 6.76 -28.98 1.16
CA LEU A 464 5.95 -30.19 1.16
C LEU A 464 4.44 -29.86 1.13
N ASP A 465 4.01 -28.77 1.77
CA ASP A 465 2.62 -28.29 1.71
C ASP A 465 2.24 -27.75 0.33
N ASP A 466 3.15 -27.08 -0.36
CA ASP A 466 2.93 -26.71 -1.76
C ASP A 466 2.73 -27.94 -2.66
N LEU A 467 3.36 -29.08 -2.34
CA LEU A 467 3.17 -30.34 -3.04
C LEU A 467 1.84 -31.04 -2.75
N SER A 468 1.12 -30.73 -1.66
CA SER A 468 -0.21 -31.34 -1.45
C SER A 468 -1.27 -30.88 -2.46
N GLY A 469 -1.02 -29.80 -3.22
CA GLY A 469 -1.85 -29.41 -4.35
C GLY A 469 -1.47 -30.08 -5.69
N PHE A 470 -0.38 -30.86 -5.72
CA PHE A 470 0.10 -31.53 -6.92
C PHE A 470 -0.70 -32.82 -7.16
N ASN A 471 -1.55 -32.80 -8.19
CA ASN A 471 -2.31 -33.99 -8.59
C ASN A 471 -1.41 -34.94 -9.38
N VAL A 472 -0.93 -35.99 -8.71
CA VAL A 472 -0.11 -37.04 -9.31
C VAL A 472 -0.83 -37.71 -10.48
N ASN A 473 -2.17 -37.81 -10.43
CA ASN A 473 -2.97 -38.38 -11.53
C ASN A 473 -2.94 -37.50 -12.78
N ASP A 474 -2.94 -36.18 -12.63
CA ASP A 474 -2.86 -35.25 -13.78
C ASP A 474 -1.47 -35.30 -14.41
N PHE A 475 -0.41 -35.43 -13.59
CA PHE A 475 0.96 -35.59 -14.05
C PHE A 475 1.19 -36.91 -14.79
N VAL A 476 0.77 -38.04 -14.20
CA VAL A 476 0.88 -39.38 -14.79
C VAL A 476 0.01 -39.49 -16.05
N SER A 477 -1.20 -38.90 -16.04
CA SER A 477 -2.08 -38.85 -17.22
C SER A 477 -1.49 -37.99 -18.33
N GLY A 478 -0.87 -36.86 -18.01
CA GLY A 478 -0.15 -36.01 -18.96
C GLY A 478 1.11 -36.68 -19.54
N LEU A 479 1.77 -37.57 -18.79
CA LEU A 479 2.85 -38.43 -19.28
C LEU A 479 2.32 -39.53 -20.22
N ARG A 480 1.21 -40.19 -19.86
CA ARG A 480 0.52 -41.18 -20.70
C ARG A 480 0.04 -40.60 -22.02
N TYR A 481 -0.45 -39.36 -22.03
CA TYR A 481 -0.90 -38.68 -23.24
C TYR A 481 0.26 -38.32 -24.20
N ARG A 482 1.46 -38.13 -23.67
CA ARG A 482 2.66 -37.74 -24.43
C ARG A 482 3.50 -38.93 -24.92
N LEU A 483 3.23 -40.15 -24.45
CA LEU A 483 3.90 -41.38 -24.89
C LEU A 483 2.98 -42.18 -25.85
N PRO A 484 3.43 -42.60 -27.05
CA PRO A 484 2.58 -43.34 -27.98
C PRO A 484 2.06 -44.68 -27.41
N GLN A 485 0.77 -44.99 -27.57
CA GLN A 485 0.18 -46.28 -27.11
C GLN A 485 0.57 -47.52 -27.95
N GLN A 486 1.40 -47.39 -28.98
CA GLN A 486 1.71 -48.48 -29.94
C GLN A 486 2.91 -49.38 -29.57
N PHE A 487 3.42 -49.34 -28.33
CA PHE A 487 4.60 -50.14 -27.95
C PHE A 487 4.35 -51.63 -27.72
N ASP A 488 3.10 -52.08 -27.70
CA ASP A 488 2.80 -53.51 -27.52
C ASP A 488 3.18 -54.36 -28.75
N SER A 489 3.30 -53.77 -29.94
CA SER A 489 3.74 -54.51 -31.14
C SER A 489 5.27 -54.69 -31.23
N TYR A 490 6.06 -54.08 -30.35
CA TYR A 490 7.53 -54.27 -30.28
C TYR A 490 7.96 -55.27 -29.19
N ALA A 491 7.02 -55.79 -28.38
CA ALA A 491 7.27 -56.73 -27.30
C ALA A 491 7.74 -58.12 -27.78
N GLU A 492 7.66 -58.43 -29.07
CA GLU A 492 8.16 -59.70 -29.64
C GLU A 492 9.70 -59.84 -29.59
N TRP A 493 10.43 -58.78 -29.23
CA TRP A 493 11.90 -58.79 -29.10
C TRP A 493 12.40 -58.99 -27.65
N GLY A 494 11.58 -59.60 -26.78
CA GLY A 494 12.03 -60.17 -25.50
C GLY A 494 12.13 -59.22 -24.31
N GLY A 495 11.51 -58.04 -24.37
CA GLY A 495 11.36 -57.11 -23.24
C GLY A 495 9.93 -57.07 -22.70
N SER A 496 9.74 -56.66 -21.45
CA SER A 496 8.40 -56.45 -20.90
C SER A 496 7.67 -55.33 -21.67
N SER A 497 6.38 -55.51 -21.98
CA SER A 497 5.62 -54.51 -22.77
C SER A 497 5.64 -53.15 -22.05
N MET A 498 5.89 -52.06 -22.79
CA MET A 498 5.92 -50.70 -22.23
C MET A 498 4.60 -50.34 -21.52
N ASN A 499 3.45 -50.86 -21.98
CA ASN A 499 2.17 -50.68 -21.29
C ASN A 499 2.11 -51.42 -19.95
N SER A 500 2.66 -52.63 -19.83
CA SER A 500 2.83 -53.33 -18.54
C SER A 500 3.79 -52.60 -17.59
N ALA A 501 4.82 -51.94 -18.11
CA ALA A 501 5.74 -51.14 -17.30
C ALA A 501 5.05 -49.85 -16.83
N ILE A 502 4.32 -49.16 -17.71
CA ILE A 502 3.56 -47.93 -17.44
C ILE A 502 2.37 -48.19 -16.50
N SER A 503 1.68 -49.33 -16.63
CA SER A 503 0.56 -49.71 -15.74
C SER A 503 1.05 -50.05 -14.33
N LYS A 504 2.20 -50.74 -14.21
CA LYS A 504 2.90 -50.92 -12.92
C LYS A 504 3.44 -49.61 -12.35
N LEU A 505 3.90 -48.70 -13.20
CA LEU A 505 4.33 -47.35 -12.81
C LEU A 505 3.20 -46.50 -12.22
N SER A 506 1.94 -46.70 -12.61
CA SER A 506 0.81 -45.90 -12.11
C SER A 506 0.30 -46.31 -10.71
N SER A 507 -0.15 -47.55 -10.51
CA SER A 507 -0.84 -47.91 -9.26
C SER A 507 0.09 -48.01 -8.05
N ASP A 508 1.33 -48.48 -8.26
CA ASP A 508 2.26 -48.75 -7.16
C ASP A 508 3.03 -47.47 -6.76
N LYS A 509 3.18 -46.51 -7.68
CA LYS A 509 3.91 -45.26 -7.41
C LYS A 509 3.04 -44.04 -7.12
N GLU A 510 1.76 -44.02 -7.52
CA GLU A 510 0.78 -43.01 -7.06
C GLU A 510 0.63 -43.10 -5.54
N ASN A 511 0.32 -44.31 -5.05
CA ASN A 511 0.30 -44.62 -3.62
C ASN A 511 1.66 -44.33 -2.96
N TRP A 512 2.78 -44.56 -3.65
CA TRP A 512 4.10 -44.24 -3.10
C TRP A 512 4.28 -42.74 -2.84
N ILE A 513 4.03 -41.89 -3.83
CA ILE A 513 4.29 -40.45 -3.72
C ILE A 513 3.41 -39.85 -2.63
N GLU A 514 2.12 -40.18 -2.60
CA GLU A 514 1.19 -39.71 -1.57
C GLU A 514 1.63 -40.17 -0.17
N ASN A 515 1.81 -41.48 0.05
CA ASN A 515 2.22 -42.02 1.34
C ASN A 515 3.59 -41.48 1.78
N ARG A 516 4.51 -41.24 0.83
CA ARG A 516 5.84 -40.71 1.11
C ARG A 516 5.81 -39.23 1.49
N VAL A 517 5.05 -38.41 0.76
CA VAL A 517 4.87 -36.98 1.08
C VAL A 517 4.20 -36.83 2.44
N ASP A 518 3.15 -37.60 2.72
CA ASP A 518 2.44 -37.57 4.01
C ASP A 518 3.34 -37.99 5.18
N TRP A 519 4.13 -39.05 4.97
CA TRP A 519 5.12 -39.47 5.95
C TRP A 519 6.18 -38.39 6.18
N LEU A 520 6.76 -37.81 5.12
CA LEU A 520 7.76 -36.74 5.21
C LEU A 520 7.21 -35.52 5.95
N LYS A 521 6.00 -35.06 5.63
CA LYS A 521 5.34 -33.95 6.33
C LYS A 521 5.24 -34.22 7.83
N SER A 522 4.77 -35.41 8.19
CA SER A 522 4.59 -35.81 9.59
C SER A 522 5.92 -35.87 10.33
N ALA A 523 6.96 -36.45 9.71
CA ALA A 523 8.29 -36.58 10.29
C ALA A 523 9.00 -35.22 10.44
N VAL A 524 9.00 -34.40 9.39
CA VAL A 524 9.61 -33.06 9.37
C VAL A 524 8.92 -32.11 10.35
N LYS A 525 7.57 -32.16 10.44
CA LYS A 525 6.81 -31.37 11.42
C LYS A 525 7.16 -31.74 12.86
N SER A 526 7.28 -33.04 13.15
CA SER A 526 7.67 -33.51 14.49
C SER A 526 9.07 -33.03 14.88
N GLU A 527 10.02 -33.04 13.94
CA GLU A 527 11.38 -32.49 14.16
C GLU A 527 11.36 -30.97 14.39
N LEU A 528 10.55 -30.24 13.62
CA LEU A 528 10.39 -28.79 13.78
C LEU A 528 9.81 -28.42 15.15
N ASP A 529 8.81 -29.17 15.62
CA ASP A 529 8.20 -28.97 16.93
C ASP A 529 9.21 -29.23 18.06
N LEU A 530 10.08 -30.24 17.91
CA LEU A 530 11.18 -30.49 18.84
C LEU A 530 12.20 -29.33 18.84
N LEU A 531 12.61 -28.84 17.67
CA LEU A 531 13.56 -27.72 17.54
C LEU A 531 13.02 -26.41 18.14
N LYS A 532 11.74 -26.09 17.90
CA LYS A 532 11.07 -24.91 18.48
C LYS A 532 10.99 -24.97 20.00
N ASN A 533 10.89 -26.16 20.57
CA ASN A 533 10.86 -26.36 22.02
C ASN A 533 12.25 -26.35 22.68
N MET A 534 13.33 -26.56 21.92
CA MET A 534 14.69 -26.58 22.45
C MET A 534 15.38 -25.20 22.47
N ASN A 535 14.98 -24.25 21.61
CA ASN A 535 15.54 -22.89 21.54
C ASN A 535 14.46 -21.81 21.28
N PRO A 536 13.58 -21.51 22.26
CA PRO A 536 12.59 -20.46 22.09
C PRO A 536 13.24 -19.08 21.93
N SER A 537 12.78 -18.28 20.96
CA SER A 537 13.32 -16.95 20.67
C SER A 537 13.18 -15.99 21.86
N SER A 538 14.18 -15.13 22.06
CA SER A 538 14.20 -14.05 23.06
C SER A 538 13.76 -12.68 22.50
N GLN A 539 13.40 -12.61 21.23
CA GLN A 539 13.03 -11.36 20.56
C GLN A 539 11.69 -10.83 21.09
N ASN A 540 11.66 -9.56 21.49
CA ASN A 540 10.50 -8.91 22.12
C ASN A 540 10.43 -7.41 21.83
N ALA A 541 10.81 -6.98 20.63
CA ALA A 541 10.83 -5.56 20.28
C ALA A 541 9.54 -5.13 19.57
N ILE A 542 9.15 -3.86 19.73
CA ILE A 542 8.27 -3.13 18.81
C ILE A 542 9.16 -2.43 17.78
N SER A 543 8.94 -2.70 16.50
CA SER A 543 9.67 -2.05 15.40
C SER A 543 8.91 -0.86 14.82
N GLU A 544 7.57 -0.89 14.88
CA GLU A 544 6.69 0.16 14.36
C GLU A 544 5.48 0.31 15.27
N PHE A 545 4.99 1.55 15.40
CA PHE A 545 3.74 1.87 16.08
C PHE A 545 3.09 3.07 15.39
N SER A 546 1.79 3.00 15.14
CA SER A 546 1.00 4.07 14.54
C SER A 546 -0.46 3.99 14.95
N LEU A 547 -1.17 5.09 14.78
CA LEU A 547 -2.61 5.20 14.89
C LEU A 547 -3.17 5.50 13.50
N LYS A 548 -4.04 4.63 13.00
CA LYS A 548 -4.58 4.73 11.64
C LYS A 548 -5.97 5.34 11.64
N ALA A 549 -6.20 6.32 10.76
CA ALA A 549 -7.49 7.03 10.71
C ALA A 549 -8.65 6.11 10.29
N ASN A 550 -8.42 5.18 9.37
CA ASN A 550 -9.43 4.22 8.94
C ASN A 550 -9.85 3.23 10.04
N LEU A 551 -9.04 3.04 11.09
CA LEU A 551 -9.37 2.21 12.26
C LEU A 551 -9.97 3.03 13.42
N ASN A 552 -9.82 4.36 13.38
CA ASN A 552 -10.18 5.29 14.46
C ASN A 552 -10.90 6.52 13.89
N SER A 553 -11.83 6.32 12.95
CA SER A 553 -12.45 7.42 12.18
C SER A 553 -13.34 8.34 13.03
N ASP A 554 -13.72 7.89 14.22
CA ASP A 554 -14.42 8.65 15.25
C ASP A 554 -13.51 9.59 16.04
N ALA A 555 -12.19 9.41 15.97
CA ALA A 555 -11.20 10.18 16.73
C ALA A 555 -10.12 10.87 15.87
N LEU A 556 -9.79 10.33 14.69
CA LEU A 556 -8.65 10.74 13.88
C LEU A 556 -9.06 11.18 12.46
N LEU A 557 -8.47 12.29 12.00
CA LEU A 557 -8.65 12.80 10.63
C LEU A 557 -7.54 12.32 9.68
N SER A 558 -6.43 11.82 10.21
CA SER A 558 -5.27 11.35 9.46
C SER A 558 -4.48 10.29 10.23
N ASP A 559 -3.61 9.55 9.54
CA ASP A 559 -2.68 8.62 10.18
C ASP A 559 -1.61 9.36 10.98
N TYR A 560 -1.24 8.82 12.15
CA TYR A 560 -0.15 9.33 12.98
C TYR A 560 0.83 8.21 13.32
N THR A 561 2.09 8.39 12.95
CA THR A 561 3.17 7.45 13.26
C THR A 561 3.87 7.86 14.55
N ALA A 562 4.20 6.90 15.40
CA ALA A 562 4.90 7.16 16.65
C ALA A 562 6.38 7.45 16.45
N LYS A 563 6.94 8.28 17.34
CA LYS A 563 8.37 8.34 17.60
C LYS A 563 8.73 7.28 18.63
N ILE A 564 9.63 6.36 18.29
CA ILE A 564 10.12 5.30 19.17
C ILE A 564 11.55 5.63 19.59
N GLU A 565 11.77 5.87 20.88
CA GLU A 565 13.07 6.19 21.47
C GLU A 565 13.34 5.26 22.66
N GLY A 566 14.14 4.23 22.42
CA GLY A 566 14.40 3.18 23.41
C GLY A 566 13.12 2.43 23.78
N ASP A 567 12.67 2.61 25.02
CA ASP A 567 11.44 2.00 25.55
C ASP A 567 10.27 3.01 25.64
N SER A 568 10.41 4.20 25.05
CA SER A 568 9.34 5.20 24.95
C SER A 568 8.75 5.24 23.55
N ILE A 569 7.42 5.18 23.48
CA ILE A 569 6.65 5.36 22.23
C ILE A 569 5.78 6.61 22.43
N LYS A 570 5.91 7.61 21.56
CA LYS A 570 5.14 8.86 21.65
C LYS A 570 4.39 9.12 20.36
N VAL A 571 3.10 9.43 20.48
CA VAL A 571 2.25 9.89 19.37
C VAL A 571 1.63 11.22 19.78
N TYR A 572 1.66 12.19 18.88
CA TYR A 572 1.08 13.51 19.10
C TYR A 572 -0.06 13.75 18.11
N VAL A 573 -1.26 13.98 18.62
CA VAL A 573 -2.47 14.24 17.84
C VAL A 573 -3.15 15.50 18.41
N PRO A 574 -2.98 16.68 17.80
CA PRO A 574 -3.27 17.97 18.43
C PRO A 574 -4.74 18.13 18.85
N TYR A 575 -5.67 17.68 18.03
CA TYR A 575 -7.11 17.80 18.24
C TYR A 575 -7.77 16.58 18.92
N LEU A 576 -6.96 15.66 19.47
CA LEU A 576 -7.49 14.41 20.03
C LEU A 576 -8.31 14.66 21.31
N VAL A 577 -9.56 14.23 21.27
CA VAL A 577 -10.52 14.28 22.40
C VAL A 577 -10.97 12.89 22.85
N ASN A 578 -10.97 11.89 21.96
CA ASN A 578 -11.25 10.49 22.29
C ASN A 578 -9.94 9.68 22.27
N PHE A 579 -9.51 9.22 23.44
CA PHE A 579 -8.26 8.47 23.60
C PHE A 579 -8.44 6.94 23.51
N GLU A 580 -9.65 6.45 23.30
CA GLU A 580 -9.91 5.02 23.12
C GLU A 580 -9.63 4.62 21.65
N LEU A 581 -8.41 4.15 21.40
CA LEU A 581 -7.86 3.99 20.05
C LEU A 581 -7.40 2.55 19.78
N MET A 582 -7.51 2.11 18.53
CA MET A 582 -6.91 0.87 18.01
C MET A 582 -5.51 1.16 17.46
N PRO A 583 -4.43 0.68 18.13
CA PRO A 583 -3.07 0.86 17.65
C PRO A 583 -2.71 -0.16 16.58
N THR A 584 -1.88 0.29 15.63
CA THR A 584 -1.21 -0.54 14.64
C THR A 584 0.26 -0.65 15.02
N PHE A 585 0.75 -1.85 15.29
CA PHE A 585 2.15 -2.09 15.62
C PHE A 585 2.71 -3.36 14.97
N SER A 586 4.02 -3.36 14.77
CA SER A 586 4.84 -4.48 14.30
C SER A 586 5.76 -4.92 15.42
N THR A 587 5.84 -6.23 15.69
CA THR A 587 6.62 -6.77 16.82
C THR A 587 7.36 -8.06 16.47
N SER A 588 8.53 -8.26 17.09
CA SER A 588 9.26 -9.53 17.05
C SER A 588 8.88 -10.49 18.19
N GLY A 589 8.04 -10.05 19.13
CA GLY A 589 7.53 -10.88 20.21
C GLY A 589 6.32 -11.72 19.80
N SER A 590 6.05 -12.77 20.59
CA SER A 590 4.91 -13.67 20.38
C SER A 590 3.58 -13.12 20.91
N GLU A 591 3.62 -12.24 21.92
CA GLU A 591 2.42 -11.67 22.52
C GLU A 591 2.67 -10.22 22.95
N VAL A 592 1.62 -9.39 22.90
CA VAL A 592 1.67 -8.01 23.36
C VAL A 592 0.53 -7.77 24.35
N TYR A 593 0.83 -7.07 25.43
CA TYR A 593 -0.10 -6.74 26.49
C TYR A 593 -0.11 -5.22 26.73
N ALA A 594 -1.28 -4.60 26.80
CA ALA A 594 -1.45 -3.23 27.30
C ALA A 594 -2.01 -3.29 28.72
N ASP A 595 -1.25 -2.77 29.69
CA ASP A 595 -1.62 -2.77 31.12
C ASP A 595 -2.08 -4.14 31.65
N GLY A 596 -1.43 -5.20 31.16
CA GLY A 596 -1.71 -6.59 31.54
C GLY A 596 -2.81 -7.28 30.73
N MET A 597 -3.55 -6.57 29.88
CA MET A 597 -4.52 -7.15 28.95
C MET A 597 -3.87 -7.48 27.60
N LYS A 598 -4.05 -8.71 27.11
CA LYS A 598 -3.50 -9.13 25.82
C LYS A 598 -4.18 -8.36 24.69
N ILE A 599 -3.39 -7.76 23.80
CA ILE A 599 -3.89 -6.97 22.67
C ILE A 599 -3.37 -7.50 21.34
N SER A 600 -4.13 -7.25 20.28
CA SER A 600 -3.74 -7.55 18.89
C SER A 600 -3.74 -6.27 18.05
N SER A 601 -2.69 -6.11 17.25
CA SER A 601 -2.52 -5.00 16.31
C SER A 601 -3.74 -4.90 15.38
N ASN A 602 -4.25 -3.69 15.16
CA ASN A 602 -5.43 -3.38 14.33
C ASN A 602 -6.78 -3.95 14.82
N VAL A 603 -6.84 -4.51 16.03
CA VAL A 603 -8.05 -5.19 16.53
C VAL A 603 -8.47 -4.65 17.90
N SER A 604 -7.54 -4.56 18.85
CA SER A 604 -7.87 -4.20 20.23
C SER A 604 -7.92 -2.69 20.41
N LYS A 605 -9.01 -2.17 20.99
CA LYS A 605 -9.06 -0.80 21.52
C LYS A 605 -8.29 -0.69 22.83
N VAL A 606 -7.56 0.41 23.00
CA VAL A 606 -6.77 0.74 24.18
C VAL A 606 -7.04 2.19 24.55
N ASP A 607 -7.31 2.46 25.82
CA ASP A 607 -7.45 3.82 26.34
C ASP A 607 -6.06 4.42 26.58
N PHE A 608 -5.71 5.43 25.79
CA PHE A 608 -4.45 6.17 25.91
C PHE A 608 -4.59 7.50 26.65
N SER A 609 -5.68 7.73 27.39
CA SER A 609 -5.87 8.93 28.22
C SER A 609 -4.78 9.09 29.28
N LYS A 610 -4.11 7.98 29.62
CA LYS A 610 -2.92 7.93 30.48
C LYS A 610 -1.82 7.14 29.79
N PRO A 611 -0.54 7.30 30.20
CA PRO A 611 0.54 6.47 29.69
C PRO A 611 0.28 4.97 29.88
N VAL A 612 0.31 4.21 28.79
CA VAL A 612 0.02 2.77 28.78
C VAL A 612 1.32 1.97 28.85
N SER A 613 1.36 0.95 29.71
CA SER A 613 2.47 0.00 29.79
C SER A 613 2.26 -1.12 28.78
N LEU A 614 2.96 -1.05 27.65
CA LEU A 614 2.91 -2.06 26.60
C LEU A 614 4.04 -3.10 26.80
N VAL A 615 3.69 -4.33 27.14
CA VAL A 615 4.64 -5.42 27.41
C VAL A 615 4.63 -6.41 26.26
N VAL A 616 5.76 -6.56 25.60
CA VAL A 616 5.99 -7.55 24.54
C VAL A 616 6.67 -8.77 25.14
N LYS A 617 6.08 -9.95 25.00
CA LYS A 617 6.64 -11.23 25.46
C LYS A 617 7.22 -12.03 24.30
N ALA A 618 8.47 -12.45 24.45
CA ALA A 618 9.13 -13.40 23.58
C ALA A 618 8.63 -14.83 23.87
N GLN A 619 8.95 -15.76 22.95
CA GLN A 619 8.57 -17.17 23.10
C GLN A 619 9.22 -17.84 24.33
N ASN A 620 10.44 -17.41 24.70
CA ASN A 620 11.12 -17.94 25.88
C ASN A 620 10.61 -17.35 27.21
N GLY A 621 9.57 -16.51 27.17
CA GLY A 621 8.98 -15.85 28.34
C GLY A 621 9.68 -14.55 28.76
N SER A 622 10.84 -14.19 28.20
CA SER A 622 11.44 -12.88 28.42
C SER A 622 10.54 -11.78 27.86
N ALA A 623 10.49 -10.65 28.54
CA ALA A 623 9.59 -9.56 28.18
C ALA A 623 10.31 -8.23 28.14
N ARG A 624 9.89 -7.37 27.22
CA ARG A 624 10.32 -5.97 27.16
C ARG A 624 9.11 -5.07 27.35
N LYS A 625 9.27 -4.03 28.16
CA LYS A 625 8.22 -3.09 28.49
C LYS A 625 8.48 -1.76 27.80
N TYR A 626 7.46 -1.25 27.13
CA TYR A 626 7.40 0.08 26.53
C TYR A 626 6.40 0.95 27.30
N VAL A 627 6.65 2.25 27.34
CA VAL A 627 5.68 3.26 27.81
C VAL A 627 5.18 4.02 26.60
N VAL A 628 3.89 3.83 26.30
CA VAL A 628 3.20 4.52 25.20
C VAL A 628 2.52 5.77 25.74
N LYS A 629 2.80 6.92 25.14
CA LYS A 629 2.14 8.20 25.45
C LYS A 629 1.50 8.74 24.18
N VAL A 630 0.17 8.84 24.17
CA VAL A 630 -0.57 9.60 23.17
C VAL A 630 -0.95 10.92 23.82
N VAL A 631 -0.58 12.04 23.20
CA VAL A 631 -0.82 13.37 23.77
C VAL A 631 -1.49 14.27 22.74
N ASN A 632 -2.38 15.15 23.22
CA ASN A 632 -2.96 16.23 22.45
C ASN A 632 -2.22 17.54 22.74
N SER A 633 -2.70 18.65 22.18
CA SER A 633 -2.10 19.98 22.36
C SER A 633 -2.16 20.49 23.81
N GLY A 634 -3.07 19.95 24.63
CA GLY A 634 -3.32 20.41 26.01
C GLY A 634 -4.16 21.68 26.10
N ILE A 635 -4.81 22.10 25.00
CA ILE A 635 -5.74 23.23 24.94
C ILE A 635 -7.12 22.76 24.44
N PRO A 636 -8.21 23.53 24.68
CA PRO A 636 -9.54 23.15 24.21
C PRO A 636 -9.61 22.93 22.70
N VAL A 637 -10.54 22.07 22.26
CA VAL A 637 -10.71 21.71 20.84
C VAL A 637 -12.11 22.08 20.38
N ILE A 638 -12.22 22.77 19.25
CA ILE A 638 -13.48 23.20 18.64
C ILE A 638 -13.65 22.49 17.30
N PHE A 639 -14.71 21.68 17.18
CA PHE A 639 -15.17 21.10 15.92
C PHE A 639 -16.29 21.94 15.35
N ILE A 640 -16.13 22.41 14.11
CA ILE A 640 -17.15 23.15 13.37
C ILE A 640 -17.42 22.40 12.07
N ASP A 641 -18.68 22.08 11.83
CA ASP A 641 -19.17 21.49 10.59
C ASP A 641 -20.18 22.47 9.99
N THR A 642 -19.83 23.07 8.86
CA THR A 642 -20.74 23.97 8.14
C THR A 642 -21.81 23.19 7.41
N GLU A 643 -22.98 23.80 7.25
CA GLU A 643 -24.09 23.21 6.50
C GLU A 643 -23.60 22.76 5.11
N ASN A 644 -23.78 21.47 4.80
CA ASN A 644 -23.29 20.81 3.58
C ASN A 644 -21.77 20.95 3.32
N ASN A 645 -20.94 21.10 4.35
CA ASN A 645 -19.50 21.36 4.25
C ASN A 645 -19.15 22.59 3.39
N ALA A 646 -20.02 23.60 3.36
CA ALA A 646 -19.82 24.83 2.60
C ALA A 646 -18.55 25.58 3.04
N ALA A 647 -17.76 26.06 2.07
CA ALA A 647 -16.57 26.86 2.34
C ALA A 647 -16.94 28.27 2.82
N ILE A 648 -16.26 28.78 3.84
CA ILE A 648 -16.46 30.13 4.38
C ILE A 648 -15.61 31.12 3.57
N ASN A 649 -16.21 31.76 2.56
CA ASN A 649 -15.51 32.65 1.62
C ASN A 649 -15.98 34.11 1.66
N SER A 650 -16.91 34.45 2.57
CA SER A 650 -17.48 35.79 2.68
C SER A 650 -17.43 36.31 4.11
N LYS A 651 -17.21 37.62 4.23
CA LYS A 651 -17.34 38.35 5.49
C LYS A 651 -18.75 38.86 5.74
N THR A 652 -19.66 38.86 4.77
CA THR A 652 -20.98 39.49 4.92
C THR A 652 -22.11 38.48 4.89
N VAL A 653 -21.86 37.29 4.32
CA VAL A 653 -22.85 36.22 4.22
C VAL A 653 -22.62 35.20 5.33
N TRP A 654 -23.65 34.99 6.14
CA TRP A 654 -23.69 33.93 7.15
C TRP A 654 -24.02 32.60 6.48
N ILE A 655 -23.23 31.56 6.77
CA ILE A 655 -23.61 30.18 6.50
C ILE A 655 -24.46 29.73 7.67
N GLU A 656 -25.75 29.54 7.42
CA GLU A 656 -26.72 29.15 8.42
C GLU A 656 -26.71 27.64 8.69
N ASN A 657 -27.34 27.20 9.78
CA ASN A 657 -27.56 25.79 10.13
C ASN A 657 -26.28 24.93 10.30
N SER A 658 -25.15 25.56 10.59
CA SER A 658 -23.89 24.88 10.92
C SER A 658 -23.92 24.30 12.34
N SER A 659 -23.01 23.39 12.67
CA SER A 659 -22.85 22.85 14.02
C SER A 659 -21.47 23.12 14.60
N MET A 660 -21.42 23.25 15.92
CA MET A 660 -20.20 23.42 16.71
C MET A 660 -20.23 22.52 17.94
N ARG A 661 -19.10 21.86 18.22
CA ARG A 661 -18.81 21.15 19.47
C ARG A 661 -17.50 21.66 20.06
N VAL A 662 -17.48 21.92 21.36
CA VAL A 662 -16.32 22.41 22.10
C VAL A 662 -15.98 21.41 23.18
N TYR A 663 -14.72 20.98 23.21
CA TYR A 663 -14.18 20.07 24.21
C TYR A 663 -13.11 20.77 25.03
N ARG A 664 -13.07 20.49 26.33
CA ARG A 664 -12.00 20.94 27.23
C ARG A 664 -10.72 20.17 26.97
N GLU A 665 -9.62 20.65 27.55
CA GLU A 665 -8.30 20.05 27.44
C GLU A 665 -8.23 18.58 27.90
N ASP A 666 -9.13 18.17 28.81
CA ASP A 666 -9.25 16.80 29.31
C ASP A 666 -10.12 15.89 28.41
N GLY A 667 -10.64 16.42 27.31
CA GLY A 667 -11.51 15.71 26.37
C GLY A 667 -13.00 15.69 26.76
N SER A 668 -13.38 16.31 27.88
CA SER A 668 -14.79 16.45 28.24
C SER A 668 -15.52 17.42 27.31
N LEU A 669 -16.77 17.09 26.96
CA LEU A 669 -17.62 17.96 26.14
C LEU A 669 -18.09 19.15 26.99
N ASP A 670 -17.78 20.36 26.55
CA ASP A 670 -18.18 21.61 27.20
C ASP A 670 -19.46 22.18 26.59
N TYR A 671 -19.52 22.24 25.25
CA TYR A 671 -20.65 22.79 24.52
C TYR A 671 -20.93 21.97 23.26
N ASP A 672 -22.21 21.75 22.98
CA ASP A 672 -22.70 21.20 21.71
C ASP A 672 -23.91 22.01 21.24
N SER A 673 -23.80 22.58 20.05
CA SER A 673 -24.91 23.29 19.40
C SER A 673 -26.12 22.39 19.10
N GLY A 674 -25.92 21.07 18.99
CA GLY A 674 -26.98 20.08 18.74
C GLY A 674 -27.95 20.50 17.64
N ASP A 675 -29.24 20.38 17.94
CA ASP A 675 -30.33 20.81 17.05
C ASP A 675 -30.54 22.33 17.03
N GLN A 676 -30.01 23.08 17.99
CA GLN A 676 -30.12 24.54 18.01
C GLN A 676 -29.32 25.15 16.85
N LYS A 677 -28.24 24.48 16.40
CA LYS A 677 -27.34 24.94 15.33
C LYS A 677 -26.72 26.31 15.61
N MET A 678 -25.81 26.72 14.73
CA MET A 678 -25.15 28.02 14.74
C MET A 678 -24.90 28.50 13.32
N ASN A 679 -24.61 29.79 13.18
CA ASN A 679 -24.23 30.40 11.91
C ASN A 679 -22.79 30.88 11.99
N ILE A 680 -22.06 30.80 10.88
CA ILE A 680 -20.66 31.20 10.81
C ILE A 680 -20.38 32.01 9.54
N ARG A 681 -19.49 32.99 9.64
CA ARG A 681 -18.96 33.77 8.50
C ARG A 681 -17.50 34.13 8.71
N GLY A 682 -16.87 34.61 7.65
CA GLY A 682 -15.58 35.29 7.74
C GLY A 682 -15.67 36.59 8.53
N ARG A 683 -14.55 37.04 9.09
CA ARG A 683 -14.43 38.35 9.73
C ARG A 683 -13.08 38.99 9.49
N GLY A 684 -12.90 40.21 10.01
CA GLY A 684 -11.62 40.92 10.00
C GLY A 684 -11.37 41.69 8.70
N ASN A 685 -10.36 42.57 8.74
CA ASN A 685 -9.98 43.42 7.61
C ASN A 685 -8.70 42.89 6.98
N SER A 686 -7.55 43.45 7.34
CA SER A 686 -6.23 43.02 6.84
C SER A 686 -6.00 41.52 6.99
N THR A 687 -6.34 40.91 8.13
CA THR A 687 -6.17 39.47 8.33
C THR A 687 -7.02 38.67 7.35
N TRP A 688 -8.25 39.08 7.05
CA TRP A 688 -9.06 38.40 6.05
C TRP A 688 -8.45 38.50 4.65
N ASP A 689 -7.95 39.67 4.28
CA ASP A 689 -7.49 39.93 2.92
C ASP A 689 -6.07 39.38 2.66
N ALA A 690 -5.17 39.47 3.65
CA ALA A 690 -3.74 39.21 3.50
C ALA A 690 -3.26 37.86 4.05
N SER A 691 -4.00 37.21 4.96
CA SER A 691 -3.56 35.94 5.56
C SER A 691 -4.08 34.71 4.82
N GLN A 692 -3.33 33.61 4.87
CA GLN A 692 -3.80 32.31 4.41
C GLN A 692 -4.79 31.67 5.40
N LYS A 693 -4.61 31.96 6.68
CA LYS A 693 -5.40 31.41 7.80
C LYS A 693 -6.50 32.39 8.20
N LYS A 694 -7.74 32.11 7.78
CA LYS A 694 -8.85 33.06 7.90
C LYS A 694 -9.48 33.06 9.31
N PRO A 695 -9.81 34.23 9.87
CA PRO A 695 -10.57 34.34 11.12
C PRO A 695 -12.09 34.29 10.89
N TYR A 696 -12.84 33.88 11.92
CA TYR A 696 -14.29 33.63 11.81
C TYR A 696 -15.10 34.31 12.91
N ALA A 697 -16.35 34.66 12.59
CA ALA A 697 -17.36 35.08 13.54
C ALA A 697 -18.48 34.02 13.60
N ILE A 698 -18.93 33.72 14.82
CA ILE A 698 -19.92 32.70 15.13
C ILE A 698 -21.13 33.36 15.78
N LYS A 699 -22.33 32.97 15.33
CA LYS A 699 -23.61 33.36 15.89
C LYS A 699 -24.37 32.10 16.31
N LEU A 700 -24.53 31.90 17.61
CA LEU A 700 -25.41 30.86 18.12
C LEU A 700 -26.88 31.28 17.96
N ASN A 701 -27.77 30.31 17.79
CA ASN A 701 -29.21 30.58 17.79
C ASN A 701 -29.73 30.90 19.19
N GLU A 702 -29.15 30.29 20.23
CA GLU A 702 -29.40 30.61 21.63
C GLU A 702 -28.15 31.05 22.39
N LYS A 703 -28.33 31.81 23.47
CA LYS A 703 -27.21 32.19 24.34
C LYS A 703 -26.65 30.92 24.98
N ALA A 704 -25.33 30.87 25.14
CA ALA A 704 -24.67 29.79 25.86
C ALA A 704 -23.40 30.30 26.54
N GLU A 705 -23.09 29.72 27.70
CA GLU A 705 -21.79 29.82 28.35
C GLU A 705 -20.87 28.80 27.65
N ILE A 706 -19.69 29.23 27.21
CA ILE A 706 -18.71 28.35 26.56
C ILE A 706 -17.36 28.54 27.25
N LEU A 707 -16.76 27.46 27.72
CA LEU A 707 -15.50 27.40 28.46
C LEU A 707 -15.50 28.28 29.74
N GLY A 708 -16.68 28.56 30.31
CA GLY A 708 -16.83 29.46 31.46
C GLY A 708 -16.74 30.95 31.14
N LEU A 709 -16.81 31.34 29.86
CA LEU A 709 -16.91 32.73 29.41
C LEU A 709 -18.36 33.23 29.48
N LEU A 710 -18.57 34.55 29.61
CA LEU A 710 -19.92 35.10 29.85
C LEU A 710 -20.88 34.74 28.73
N GLU A 711 -22.10 34.37 29.11
CA GLU A 711 -23.11 33.82 28.22
C GLU A 711 -23.50 34.80 27.09
N ASP A 712 -23.41 34.40 25.83
CA ASP A 712 -23.89 35.20 24.69
C ASP A 712 -24.12 34.35 23.44
N LYS A 713 -24.69 34.97 22.40
CA LYS A 713 -24.83 34.39 21.06
C LYS A 713 -23.62 34.66 20.17
N ARG A 714 -22.73 35.60 20.53
CA ARG A 714 -21.67 36.12 19.66
C ARG A 714 -20.28 35.73 20.13
N TRP A 715 -19.57 35.00 19.27
CA TRP A 715 -18.24 34.47 19.50
C TRP A 715 -17.36 34.66 18.28
N VAL A 716 -16.04 34.66 18.47
CA VAL A 716 -15.09 34.83 17.36
C VAL A 716 -13.90 33.90 17.53
N LEU A 717 -13.38 33.48 16.38
CA LEU A 717 -12.12 32.75 16.25
C LEU A 717 -11.09 33.69 15.62
N LEU A 718 -10.18 34.22 16.42
CA LEU A 718 -9.06 35.00 15.91
C LEU A 718 -7.97 34.06 15.42
N ALA A 719 -7.55 34.25 14.17
CA ALA A 719 -6.52 33.43 13.56
C ALA A 719 -5.13 33.64 14.18
N ASN A 720 -4.93 34.79 14.85
CA ASN A 720 -3.66 35.22 15.43
C ASN A 720 -2.49 35.07 14.45
N HIS A 721 -2.75 35.38 13.18
CA HIS A 721 -1.82 35.09 12.09
C HIS A 721 -0.49 35.84 12.23
N TYR A 722 -0.51 37.04 12.81
CA TYR A 722 0.70 37.83 13.04
C TYR A 722 1.30 37.64 14.44
N ASP A 723 0.60 36.98 15.35
CA ASP A 723 1.06 36.73 16.70
C ASP A 723 2.01 35.52 16.73
N ARG A 724 3.31 35.76 16.94
CA ARG A 724 4.32 34.70 16.99
C ARG A 724 4.32 33.88 18.28
N SER A 725 3.53 34.28 19.28
CA SER A 725 3.46 33.59 20.58
C SER A 725 2.10 32.93 20.85
N PHE A 726 1.06 33.34 20.11
CA PHE A 726 -0.36 32.99 20.28
C PHE A 726 -0.99 33.43 21.61
N ILE A 727 -0.27 34.18 22.45
CA ILE A 727 -0.71 34.54 23.80
C ILE A 727 -0.97 36.03 23.99
N ARG A 728 -0.68 36.89 23.00
CA ARG A 728 -0.70 38.35 23.19
C ARG A 728 -2.11 38.91 23.39
N ALA A 729 -3.07 38.44 22.60
CA ALA A 729 -4.47 38.80 22.76
C ALA A 729 -5.00 38.35 24.13
N GLY A 730 -4.68 37.12 24.54
CA GLY A 730 -5.04 36.60 25.86
C GLY A 730 -4.37 37.37 27.01
N LEU A 731 -3.10 37.79 26.85
CA LEU A 731 -2.38 38.58 27.84
C LEU A 731 -3.03 39.96 28.04
N ALA A 732 -3.36 40.67 26.95
CA ALA A 732 -4.01 41.97 27.05
C ALA A 732 -5.38 41.87 27.74
N SER A 733 -6.17 40.86 27.39
CA SER A 733 -7.45 40.57 28.04
C SER A 733 -7.29 40.27 29.54
N TRP A 734 -6.32 39.43 29.89
CA TRP A 734 -6.02 39.09 31.28
C TRP A 734 -5.58 40.32 32.08
N LEU A 735 -4.70 41.16 31.53
CA LEU A 735 -4.26 42.41 32.16
C LEU A 735 -5.43 43.36 32.42
N ALA A 736 -6.32 43.55 31.44
CA ALA A 736 -7.50 44.39 31.60
C ALA A 736 -8.38 43.91 32.75
N LYS A 737 -8.75 42.63 32.74
CA LYS A 737 -9.66 42.06 33.74
C LYS A 737 -9.04 42.01 35.14
N ARG A 738 -7.74 41.77 35.23
CA ARG A 738 -7.06 41.47 36.50
C ARG A 738 -6.52 42.72 37.19
N LEU A 739 -6.03 43.70 36.43
CA LEU A 739 -5.20 44.80 36.93
C LEU A 739 -5.72 46.19 36.54
N THR A 740 -6.90 46.27 35.91
CA THR A 740 -7.56 47.55 35.58
C THR A 740 -9.02 47.55 36.05
N ASN A 741 -9.70 48.71 35.98
CA ASN A 741 -11.11 48.87 36.33
C ASN A 741 -12.00 48.94 35.07
N GLN A 742 -11.59 48.32 33.96
CA GLN A 742 -12.43 48.23 32.76
C GLN A 742 -13.71 47.46 33.08
N ASP A 743 -14.88 48.04 32.78
CA ASP A 743 -16.20 47.43 33.02
C ASP A 743 -16.28 46.01 32.43
N TRP A 744 -15.73 45.84 31.23
CA TRP A 744 -15.59 44.55 30.56
C TRP A 744 -14.46 44.60 29.52
N SER A 745 -13.83 43.46 29.27
CA SER A 745 -12.97 43.23 28.10
C SER A 745 -13.06 41.77 27.69
N PRO A 746 -13.05 41.47 26.37
CA PRO A 746 -13.31 40.13 25.87
C PRO A 746 -12.28 39.13 26.39
N SER A 747 -12.77 38.09 27.04
CA SER A 747 -11.99 36.95 27.52
C SER A 747 -11.99 35.82 26.49
N GLY A 748 -10.99 34.95 26.54
CA GLY A 748 -10.87 33.85 25.58
C GLY A 748 -9.76 32.85 25.90
N PHE A 749 -9.69 31.82 25.07
CA PHE A 749 -8.73 30.71 25.20
C PHE A 749 -8.10 30.40 23.84
N SER A 750 -6.84 29.99 23.84
CA SER A 750 -6.26 29.31 22.69
C SER A 750 -6.95 27.97 22.50
N THR A 751 -7.26 27.61 21.25
CA THR A 751 -8.02 26.41 20.91
C THR A 751 -7.49 25.75 19.64
N GLU A 752 -7.53 24.43 19.55
CA GLU A 752 -7.38 23.75 18.26
C GLU A 752 -8.72 23.74 17.53
N VAL A 753 -8.73 24.10 16.24
CA VAL A 753 -9.96 24.13 15.45
C VAL A 753 -9.94 23.07 14.36
N VAL A 754 -10.99 22.26 14.31
CA VAL A 754 -11.31 21.35 13.21
C VAL A 754 -12.52 21.90 12.47
N LEU A 755 -12.32 22.28 11.20
CA LEU A 755 -13.37 22.84 10.34
C LEU A 755 -13.66 21.88 9.20
N ASN A 756 -14.90 21.40 9.08
CA ASN A 756 -15.37 20.45 8.07
C ASN A 756 -14.47 19.21 7.95
N GLY A 757 -14.17 18.58 9.08
CA GLY A 757 -13.29 17.41 9.15
C GLY A 757 -11.81 17.68 8.83
N LYS A 758 -11.37 18.94 8.82
CA LYS A 758 -9.96 19.31 8.63
C LYS A 758 -9.44 20.13 9.82
N HIS A 759 -8.35 19.68 10.42
CA HIS A 759 -7.63 20.50 11.40
C HIS A 759 -7.03 21.74 10.72
N VAL A 760 -7.39 22.93 11.24
CA VAL A 760 -6.97 24.23 10.71
C VAL A 760 -6.07 25.01 11.68
N GLY A 761 -5.59 24.35 12.74
CA GLY A 761 -4.61 24.88 13.69
C GLY A 761 -5.20 25.64 14.88
N ASN A 762 -4.32 26.41 15.54
CA ASN A 762 -4.60 27.16 16.76
C ASN A 762 -5.47 28.40 16.48
N TYR A 763 -6.49 28.71 17.26
CA TYR A 763 -7.20 29.99 17.19
C TYR A 763 -7.41 30.51 18.60
N PHE A 764 -7.44 31.83 18.78
CA PHE A 764 -7.95 32.41 20.02
C PHE A 764 -9.47 32.53 19.91
N PHE A 765 -10.18 31.63 20.61
CA PHE A 765 -11.62 31.66 20.75
C PHE A 765 -11.99 32.64 21.85
N CYS A 766 -12.72 33.70 21.51
CA CYS A 766 -13.09 34.72 22.48
C CYS A 766 -14.48 35.30 22.26
N GLU A 767 -14.92 36.04 23.27
CA GLU A 767 -16.14 36.84 23.25
C GLU A 767 -16.05 37.92 22.16
N GLN A 768 -17.14 38.14 21.42
CA GLN A 768 -17.20 39.24 20.46
C GLN A 768 -17.50 40.56 21.17
N VAL A 769 -16.78 41.64 20.81
CA VAL A 769 -17.13 43.01 21.23
C VAL A 769 -18.44 43.43 20.55
N LYS A 770 -19.50 43.51 21.35
CA LYS A 770 -20.85 43.91 20.94
C LYS A 770 -21.65 44.33 22.19
N ILE A 771 -22.67 45.19 22.05
CA ILE A 771 -23.55 45.54 23.17
C ILE A 771 -24.28 44.28 23.66
N SER A 772 -24.17 44.03 24.96
CA SER A 772 -24.84 42.94 25.67
C SER A 772 -24.83 43.24 27.16
N GLU A 773 -25.89 42.85 27.87
CA GLU A 773 -26.16 43.19 29.28
C GLU A 773 -25.00 42.82 30.22
N ASP A 774 -24.39 41.65 30.02
CA ASP A 774 -23.28 41.14 30.85
C ASP A 774 -21.89 41.42 30.26
N ARG A 775 -21.79 42.03 29.07
CA ARG A 775 -20.52 42.35 28.40
C ARG A 775 -20.36 43.86 28.25
N VAL A 776 -20.49 44.40 27.03
CA VAL A 776 -20.56 45.85 26.81
C VAL A 776 -21.97 46.31 27.14
N ASN A 777 -22.22 46.65 28.40
CA ASN A 777 -23.51 47.18 28.84
C ASN A 777 -23.60 48.69 28.57
N ALA A 778 -23.98 49.05 27.35
CA ALA A 778 -24.02 50.44 26.91
C ALA A 778 -25.15 50.73 25.91
N GLU A 779 -25.44 52.01 25.70
CA GLU A 779 -26.41 52.46 24.69
C GLU A 779 -25.79 52.50 23.29
N TYR A 780 -24.52 52.90 23.20
CA TYR A 780 -23.76 52.95 21.95
C TYR A 780 -22.36 52.40 22.13
N LEU A 781 -21.90 51.64 21.13
CA LEU A 781 -20.52 51.18 20.99
C LEU A 781 -19.90 51.83 19.76
N LEU A 782 -18.78 52.51 19.98
CA LEU A 782 -18.05 53.25 18.97
C LEU A 782 -16.67 52.63 18.75
N GLU A 783 -16.12 52.82 17.56
CA GLU A 783 -14.76 52.41 17.21
C GLU A 783 -14.08 53.57 16.48
N VAL A 784 -12.88 53.96 16.91
CA VAL A 784 -12.01 54.83 16.10
C VAL A 784 -11.29 53.97 15.07
N ASP A 785 -11.57 54.20 13.79
CA ASP A 785 -11.00 53.44 12.67
C ASP A 785 -10.72 54.36 11.49
N THR A 786 -9.45 54.69 11.31
CA THR A 786 -8.97 55.54 10.21
C THR A 786 -9.03 54.85 8.85
N LYS A 787 -9.16 53.52 8.77
CA LYS A 787 -9.33 52.78 7.50
C LYS A 787 -10.75 52.90 6.94
N ALA A 788 -11.73 53.35 7.73
CA ALA A 788 -13.07 53.64 7.21
C ALA A 788 -13.07 54.72 6.09
N LYS A 789 -12.00 55.52 5.97
CA LYS A 789 -11.78 56.48 4.86
C LYS A 789 -11.54 55.79 3.50
N THR A 790 -10.96 54.59 3.47
CA THR A 790 -10.70 53.84 2.22
C THR A 790 -11.79 52.81 1.90
N THR A 791 -12.62 52.43 2.88
CA THR A 791 -13.75 51.50 2.75
C THR A 791 -15.12 52.18 2.68
N MET A 792 -15.20 53.52 2.53
CA MET A 792 -16.46 54.20 2.19
C MET A 792 -17.15 53.66 0.91
N THR A 793 -16.47 52.77 0.16
CA THR A 793 -16.99 52.01 -0.98
C THR A 793 -17.52 50.60 -0.65
N SER A 794 -17.26 50.02 0.53
CA SER A 794 -17.74 48.66 0.88
C SER A 794 -19.07 48.64 1.64
N GLY A 795 -19.51 49.76 2.23
CA GLY A 795 -20.85 49.91 2.81
C GLY A 795 -21.13 49.15 4.11
N ASP A 796 -20.11 48.56 4.75
CA ASP A 796 -20.27 47.68 5.93
C ASP A 796 -20.24 48.44 7.27
N ASP A 797 -19.63 49.62 7.34
CA ASP A 797 -19.53 50.43 8.58
C ASP A 797 -20.04 51.86 8.34
N ILE A 798 -20.91 52.36 9.22
CA ILE A 798 -21.42 53.74 9.18
C ILE A 798 -20.56 54.63 10.08
N SER A 799 -19.96 55.67 9.48
CA SER A 799 -18.93 56.49 10.10
C SER A 799 -19.17 58.00 9.98
N PHE A 800 -18.49 58.78 10.82
CA PHE A 800 -18.43 60.24 10.75
C PHE A 800 -17.04 60.76 11.16
N THR A 801 -16.67 61.93 10.64
CA THR A 801 -15.39 62.58 10.97
C THR A 801 -15.62 63.74 11.94
N THR A 802 -14.82 63.79 13.01
CA THR A 802 -14.93 64.87 14.00
C THR A 802 -14.39 66.20 13.46
N LYS A 803 -14.95 67.31 13.93
CA LYS A 803 -14.66 68.65 13.41
C LYS A 803 -13.32 69.21 13.87
N THR A 804 -12.82 68.81 15.05
CA THR A 804 -11.62 69.42 15.65
C THR A 804 -10.36 68.64 15.30
N THR A 805 -10.38 67.31 15.47
CA THR A 805 -9.18 66.47 15.22
C THR A 805 -9.21 65.75 13.87
N SER A 806 -10.36 65.72 13.18
CA SER A 806 -10.56 64.92 11.96
C SER A 806 -10.40 63.40 12.15
N ASN A 807 -10.57 62.93 13.39
CA ASN A 807 -10.66 61.51 13.73
C ASN A 807 -11.93 60.89 13.14
N LEU A 808 -11.85 59.61 12.78
CA LEU A 808 -12.92 58.87 12.12
C LEU A 808 -13.54 57.86 13.09
N PHE A 809 -14.81 58.04 13.40
CA PHE A 809 -15.55 57.19 14.34
C PHE A 809 -16.60 56.38 13.58
N ASN A 810 -16.67 55.09 13.90
CA ASN A 810 -17.70 54.16 13.46
C ASN A 810 -18.69 53.90 14.60
N ILE A 811 -19.97 53.80 14.29
CA ILE A 811 -20.99 53.32 15.23
C ILE A 811 -21.16 51.83 14.98
N LYS A 812 -20.70 50.99 15.92
CA LYS A 812 -20.69 49.52 15.79
C LYS A 812 -21.96 48.88 16.31
N ASP A 813 -22.63 49.55 17.24
CA ASP A 813 -23.88 49.09 17.84
C ASP A 813 -24.60 50.29 18.50
N PRO A 814 -25.92 50.46 18.34
CA PRO A 814 -26.82 49.74 17.44
C PRO A 814 -26.46 49.92 15.96
N ASP A 815 -27.03 49.07 15.09
CA ASP A 815 -27.00 49.30 13.66
C ASP A 815 -27.73 50.62 13.35
N VAL A 816 -27.05 51.52 12.64
CA VAL A 816 -27.56 52.85 12.26
C VAL A 816 -27.49 53.05 10.75
N ALA A 817 -28.16 54.08 10.25
CA ALA A 817 -27.99 54.62 8.91
C ALA A 817 -27.48 56.06 8.98
N THR A 818 -26.66 56.47 8.01
CA THR A 818 -26.16 57.85 7.91
C THR A 818 -27.31 58.86 7.97
N GLY A 819 -27.23 59.78 8.93
CA GLY A 819 -28.22 60.86 9.11
C GLY A 819 -29.48 60.46 9.88
N ASP A 820 -29.59 59.23 10.39
CA ASP A 820 -30.67 58.90 11.31
C ASP A 820 -30.50 59.56 12.69
N ALA A 821 -31.52 59.45 13.56
CA ALA A 821 -31.53 60.12 14.85
C ALA A 821 -30.38 59.67 15.78
N ASN A 822 -30.03 58.38 15.77
CA ASN A 822 -28.97 57.81 16.60
C ASN A 822 -27.59 58.24 16.08
N TYR A 823 -27.39 58.18 14.76
CA TYR A 823 -26.21 58.68 14.08
C TYR A 823 -25.97 60.16 14.39
N THR A 824 -26.98 61.01 14.16
CA THR A 824 -26.85 62.46 14.38
C THR A 824 -26.68 62.79 15.86
N TYR A 825 -27.28 62.02 16.78
CA TYR A 825 -27.04 62.19 18.21
C TYR A 825 -25.57 61.93 18.57
N VAL A 826 -25.04 60.76 18.21
CA VAL A 826 -23.66 60.37 18.52
C VAL A 826 -22.66 61.32 17.87
N GLU A 827 -22.85 61.66 16.59
CA GLU A 827 -21.98 62.60 15.87
C GLU A 827 -21.91 63.95 16.60
N ASN A 828 -23.06 64.52 16.98
CA ASN A 828 -23.09 65.79 17.69
C ASN A 828 -22.50 65.68 19.09
N TYR A 829 -22.75 64.57 19.79
CA TYR A 829 -22.21 64.31 21.13
C TYR A 829 -20.68 64.27 21.10
N ILE A 830 -20.08 63.45 20.22
CA ILE A 830 -18.62 63.34 20.11
C ILE A 830 -17.99 64.67 19.67
N ASN A 831 -18.60 65.40 18.73
CA ASN A 831 -18.14 66.73 18.36
C ASN A 831 -18.20 67.73 19.53
N ASN A 832 -19.22 67.64 20.39
CA ASN A 832 -19.32 68.48 21.59
C ASN A 832 -18.23 68.13 22.62
N VAL A 833 -18.02 66.85 22.91
CA VAL A 833 -16.94 66.38 23.79
C VAL A 833 -15.58 66.91 23.30
N GLU A 834 -15.32 66.77 22.01
CA GLU A 834 -14.07 67.23 21.41
C GLU A 834 -13.92 68.76 21.49
N SER A 835 -15.00 69.51 21.26
CA SER A 835 -14.97 70.97 21.42
C SER A 835 -14.60 71.42 22.84
N ILE A 836 -15.03 70.68 23.86
CA ILE A 836 -14.74 70.95 25.27
C ILE A 836 -13.30 70.52 25.62
N LEU A 837 -12.87 69.37 25.11
CA LEU A 837 -11.52 68.84 25.34
C LEU A 837 -10.43 69.80 24.83
N TYR A 838 -10.69 70.50 23.72
CA TYR A 838 -9.77 71.46 23.10
C TYR A 838 -10.05 72.94 23.40
N ASP A 839 -11.02 73.25 24.26
CA ASP A 839 -11.24 74.62 24.75
C ASP A 839 -10.40 74.84 26.03
N ASP A 840 -9.35 75.66 25.95
CA ASP A 840 -8.46 75.94 27.09
C ASP A 840 -9.19 76.55 28.30
N SER A 841 -10.32 77.24 28.08
CA SER A 841 -11.12 77.81 29.18
C SER A 841 -11.99 76.79 29.90
N LYS A 842 -12.27 75.64 29.26
CA LYS A 842 -13.18 74.61 29.79
C LYS A 842 -12.48 73.31 30.15
N PHE A 843 -11.37 72.97 29.50
CA PHE A 843 -10.73 71.66 29.57
C PHE A 843 -10.63 71.10 31.01
N LEU A 844 -10.13 71.89 31.96
CA LEU A 844 -9.99 71.50 33.37
C LEU A 844 -11.08 72.08 34.30
N ASP A 845 -12.14 72.68 33.76
CA ASP A 845 -13.24 73.19 34.58
C ASP A 845 -13.93 72.02 35.30
N PRO A 846 -14.14 72.09 36.62
CA PRO A 846 -14.71 70.98 37.39
C PRO A 846 -16.18 70.68 37.07
N ASN A 847 -16.92 71.61 36.46
CA ASN A 847 -18.35 71.45 36.14
C ASN A 847 -18.64 71.38 34.64
N GLU A 848 -17.77 71.96 33.81
CA GLU A 848 -17.96 72.08 32.36
C GLU A 848 -16.89 71.33 31.55
N GLY A 849 -15.81 70.88 32.19
CA GLY A 849 -14.69 70.22 31.52
C GLY A 849 -14.95 68.80 31.07
N TYR A 850 -13.96 68.20 30.41
CA TYR A 850 -14.13 66.91 29.73
C TYR A 850 -14.53 65.77 30.69
N LYS A 851 -14.13 65.84 31.96
CA LYS A 851 -14.46 64.85 33.00
C LYS A 851 -15.96 64.74 33.32
N LYS A 852 -16.78 65.72 32.91
CA LYS A 852 -18.24 65.59 32.95
C LYS A 852 -18.78 64.62 31.91
N TYR A 853 -18.08 64.45 30.79
CA TYR A 853 -18.52 63.68 29.63
C TYR A 853 -17.70 62.41 29.41
N CYS A 854 -16.50 62.33 29.97
CA CYS A 854 -15.60 61.19 29.86
C CYS A 854 -15.29 60.64 31.24
N ASP A 855 -15.38 59.32 31.37
CA ASP A 855 -14.96 58.62 32.58
C ASP A 855 -13.43 58.56 32.65
N LEU A 856 -12.84 59.28 33.59
CA LEU A 856 -11.39 59.43 33.71
C LEU A 856 -10.67 58.09 33.90
N GLU A 857 -11.21 57.21 34.75
CA GLU A 857 -10.56 55.93 35.07
C GLU A 857 -10.48 55.01 33.86
N SER A 858 -11.57 54.86 33.10
CA SER A 858 -11.61 54.02 31.90
C SER A 858 -10.62 54.49 30.83
N PHE A 859 -10.51 55.81 30.62
CA PHE A 859 -9.53 56.37 29.69
C PHE A 859 -8.10 56.10 30.15
N VAL A 860 -7.79 56.23 31.44
CA VAL A 860 -6.47 55.90 31.98
C VAL A 860 -6.19 54.39 31.86
N ASP A 861 -7.14 53.54 32.21
CA ASP A 861 -6.98 52.08 32.19
C ASP A 861 -6.75 51.53 30.78
N TRP A 862 -7.56 51.97 29.82
CA TRP A 862 -7.41 51.59 28.42
C TRP A 862 -6.06 52.05 27.87
N SER A 863 -5.71 53.31 28.12
CA SER A 863 -4.45 53.91 27.64
C SER A 863 -3.24 53.26 28.28
N LEU A 864 -3.35 52.84 29.54
CA LEU A 864 -2.27 52.17 30.26
C LEU A 864 -1.89 50.85 29.57
N ILE A 865 -2.87 50.02 29.21
CA ILE A 865 -2.58 48.72 28.58
C ILE A 865 -2.10 48.90 27.14
N LYS A 866 -2.72 49.79 26.36
CA LYS A 866 -2.25 50.12 25.00
C LYS A 866 -0.85 50.72 24.99
N GLU A 867 -0.54 51.56 25.98
CA GLU A 867 0.80 52.10 26.16
C GLU A 867 1.77 51.00 26.58
N LEU A 868 1.50 50.23 27.64
CA LEU A 868 2.35 49.12 28.08
C LEU A 868 2.67 48.16 26.95
N SER A 869 1.69 47.84 26.11
CA SER A 869 1.86 46.87 25.04
C SER A 869 2.54 47.45 23.79
N LYS A 870 2.60 48.78 23.62
CA LYS A 870 2.84 49.42 22.30
C LYS A 870 2.02 48.76 21.21
N ASP A 871 0.74 48.54 21.51
CA ASP A 871 -0.14 48.00 20.50
C ASP A 871 -0.21 48.97 19.32
N TYR A 872 0.07 48.47 18.12
CA TYR A 872 0.27 49.30 16.92
C TYR A 872 -0.90 50.25 16.62
N ASP A 873 -2.11 49.83 16.98
CA ASP A 873 -3.35 50.55 16.73
C ASP A 873 -3.74 51.53 17.85
N GLY A 874 -3.04 51.49 19.00
CA GLY A 874 -3.36 52.23 20.22
C GLY A 874 -3.27 53.76 20.13
N ASN A 875 -2.75 54.29 19.02
CA ASN A 875 -2.69 55.72 18.70
C ASN A 875 -3.95 56.25 18.00
N PHE A 876 -5.12 55.61 18.22
CA PHE A 876 -6.38 55.91 17.54
C PHE A 876 -6.34 55.62 16.04
N PHE A 877 -5.52 54.67 15.61
CA PHE A 877 -5.46 54.26 14.20
C PHE A 877 -6.62 53.34 13.83
N THR A 878 -6.78 52.17 14.47
CA THR A 878 -7.93 51.27 14.29
C THR A 878 -8.28 50.53 15.59
N SER A 879 -9.36 49.73 15.63
CA SER A 879 -9.68 48.82 16.76
C SER A 879 -9.79 49.46 18.16
N CYS A 880 -9.94 50.79 18.24
CA CYS A 880 -10.00 51.56 19.47
C CYS A 880 -11.46 51.80 19.87
N HIS A 881 -11.98 51.01 20.80
CA HIS A 881 -13.39 51.04 21.17
C HIS A 881 -13.71 52.02 22.30
N MET A 882 -14.90 52.61 22.25
CA MET A 882 -15.50 53.42 23.31
C MET A 882 -16.96 53.03 23.47
N ASN A 883 -17.51 53.22 24.67
CA ASN A 883 -18.93 53.00 24.92
C ASN A 883 -19.56 54.24 25.58
N LEU A 884 -20.80 54.54 25.20
CA LEU A 884 -21.57 55.67 25.70
C LEU A 884 -22.79 55.15 26.45
N THR A 885 -22.90 55.54 27.72
CA THR A 885 -24.00 55.17 28.61
C THR A 885 -24.36 56.38 29.47
N ASP A 886 -25.65 56.73 29.54
CA ASP A 886 -26.16 57.83 30.37
C ASP A 886 -25.43 59.18 30.15
N GLY A 887 -24.96 59.43 28.92
CA GLY A 887 -24.21 60.64 28.58
C GLY A 887 -22.80 60.69 29.16
N VAL A 888 -22.21 59.54 29.53
CA VAL A 888 -20.80 59.40 29.90
C VAL A 888 -20.12 58.44 28.93
N LEU A 889 -19.03 58.91 28.33
CA LEU A 889 -18.19 58.15 27.41
C LEU A 889 -17.09 57.44 28.19
N LYS A 890 -16.97 56.13 28.01
CA LYS A 890 -15.90 55.31 28.59
C LYS A 890 -15.01 54.77 27.48
N MET A 891 -13.71 54.70 27.74
CA MET A 891 -12.77 54.05 26.82
C MET A 891 -12.75 52.54 27.08
N GLY A 892 -12.82 51.75 26.02
CA GLY A 892 -12.90 50.30 26.09
C GLY A 892 -14.19 49.74 25.48
N PRO A 893 -14.24 48.42 25.27
CA PRO A 893 -13.27 47.40 25.75
C PRO A 893 -11.95 47.36 24.97
N LEU A 894 -10.94 46.67 25.52
CA LEU A 894 -9.69 46.38 24.79
C LEU A 894 -9.93 45.39 23.64
N TRP A 895 -9.30 45.63 22.50
CA TRP A 895 -9.38 44.78 21.30
C TRP A 895 -8.10 44.87 20.46
N ASP A 896 -7.80 43.82 19.69
CA ASP A 896 -6.66 43.69 18.74
C ASP A 896 -5.27 43.90 19.37
N PHE A 897 -4.55 42.81 19.64
CA PHE A 897 -3.24 42.83 20.31
C PHE A 897 -2.26 41.82 19.69
N ASP A 898 -2.53 41.33 18.48
CA ASP A 898 -1.59 40.46 17.77
C ASP A 898 -0.31 41.23 17.37
N LEU A 899 -0.42 42.54 17.09
CA LEU A 899 0.70 43.44 16.81
C LEU A 899 1.17 44.25 18.04
N ALA A 900 1.35 43.57 19.17
CA ALA A 900 1.72 44.18 20.44
C ALA A 900 2.85 43.43 21.17
N PHE A 901 3.36 44.02 22.25
CA PHE A 901 4.39 43.43 23.12
C PHE A 901 5.65 42.98 22.35
N CYS A 902 6.30 43.93 21.66
CA CYS A 902 7.49 43.69 20.83
C CYS A 902 7.23 42.74 19.65
N ASN A 903 6.04 42.80 19.05
CA ASN A 903 5.67 41.99 17.89
C ASN A 903 5.20 42.84 16.73
N ASN A 904 6.08 43.70 16.24
CA ASN A 904 5.86 44.39 14.99
C ASN A 904 6.66 43.69 13.85
N PRO A 905 6.02 42.87 13.01
CA PRO A 905 6.69 42.16 11.92
C PRO A 905 7.15 43.10 10.80
N PHE A 906 6.59 44.32 10.70
CA PHE A 906 7.00 45.30 9.69
C PHE A 906 8.43 45.80 9.90
N ALA A 907 8.90 45.85 11.16
CA ALA A 907 10.26 46.25 11.51
C ALA A 907 11.32 45.33 10.89
N GLU A 908 11.03 44.03 10.88
CA GLU A 908 11.91 43.00 10.33
C GLU A 908 11.86 42.94 8.80
N MET A 909 10.71 43.29 8.19
CA MET A 909 10.52 43.28 6.74
C MET A 909 11.23 44.42 6.01
N PHE A 910 11.30 45.60 6.62
CA PHE A 910 11.90 46.79 6.00
C PHE A 910 13.31 47.12 6.52
N GLY A 911 13.86 46.25 7.37
CA GLY A 911 15.28 46.19 7.70
C GLY A 911 15.87 47.47 8.26
N GLY A 912 15.33 48.00 9.37
CA GLY A 912 15.99 49.00 10.26
C GLY A 912 16.55 50.29 9.64
N GLY A 913 16.42 50.49 8.34
CA GLY A 913 16.86 51.65 7.60
C GLY A 913 15.63 52.25 6.96
N GLY A 914 15.23 53.43 7.41
CA GLY A 914 14.13 54.18 6.83
C GLY A 914 14.26 54.22 5.30
N PHE A 915 13.38 53.49 4.61
CA PHE A 915 13.30 53.52 3.16
C PHE A 915 12.56 54.79 2.74
N GLY A 916 13.31 55.88 2.57
CA GLY A 916 12.86 57.13 1.95
C GLY A 916 12.60 57.02 0.44
N GLY A 917 12.02 55.92 -0.04
CA GLY A 917 11.92 55.60 -1.48
C GLY A 917 10.54 55.18 -2.00
N PHE A 918 9.59 54.81 -1.14
CA PHE A 918 8.21 54.53 -1.55
C PHE A 918 7.30 55.67 -1.10
N GLY A 919 7.37 56.80 -1.81
CA GLY A 919 6.44 57.93 -1.70
C GLY A 919 4.98 57.61 -2.10
N GLY A 920 4.57 56.35 -2.06
CA GLY A 920 3.20 55.87 -2.33
C GLY A 920 2.57 55.08 -1.17
N PHE A 921 3.33 54.70 -0.13
CA PHE A 921 2.81 54.13 1.12
C PHE A 921 2.72 55.16 2.25
N GLY A 922 2.96 56.45 1.94
CA GLY A 922 2.80 57.59 2.86
C GLY A 922 1.36 57.88 3.28
N GLY A 923 0.45 56.90 3.19
CA GLY A 923 -0.94 56.96 3.66
C GLY A 923 -1.21 56.10 4.90
N PHE A 924 -0.24 55.31 5.39
CA PHE A 924 -0.37 54.53 6.63
C PHE A 924 0.22 55.23 7.86
N GLY A 925 1.03 56.28 7.65
CA GLY A 925 1.32 57.26 8.69
C GLY A 925 0.33 58.41 8.54
N GLY A 926 -0.64 58.49 9.45
CA GLY A 926 -1.51 59.66 9.53
C GLY A 926 -0.68 60.94 9.54
N GLY A 927 -0.95 61.83 8.59
CA GLY A 927 -0.32 63.14 8.54
C GLY A 927 -0.63 63.92 9.82
N GLY A 928 0.39 64.13 10.65
CA GLY A 928 0.26 64.93 11.87
C GLY A 928 1.47 64.76 12.79
N ASN A 929 2.49 65.60 12.61
CA ASN A 929 3.56 65.90 13.58
C ASN A 929 4.12 64.74 14.42
N GLY A 930 5.08 63.98 13.86
CA GLY A 930 6.18 63.40 14.65
C GLY A 930 6.33 61.87 14.66
N ALA A 931 5.49 61.10 13.97
CA ALA A 931 5.69 59.65 13.87
C ALA A 931 7.04 59.36 13.19
N THR A 932 7.97 58.75 13.93
CA THR A 932 9.21 58.24 13.36
C THR A 932 8.84 57.16 12.34
N THR A 933 9.37 57.27 11.13
CA THR A 933 9.26 56.23 10.08
C THR A 933 10.06 54.96 10.41
N ASP A 934 10.31 54.71 11.69
CA ASP A 934 11.15 53.65 12.20
C ASP A 934 10.27 52.58 12.82
N TYR A 935 9.98 51.53 12.05
CA TYR A 935 9.20 50.39 12.50
C TYR A 935 9.83 49.68 13.71
N ALA A 936 11.13 49.84 13.95
CA ALA A 936 11.78 49.31 15.16
C ALA A 936 11.25 49.96 16.44
N TYR A 937 10.70 51.18 16.36
CA TYR A 937 10.12 51.91 17.49
C TYR A 937 9.13 51.08 18.30
N TYR A 938 8.29 50.29 17.64
CA TYR A 938 7.25 49.47 18.28
C TYR A 938 7.83 48.26 19.04
N ASN A 939 9.05 47.87 18.71
CA ASN A 939 9.76 46.76 19.36
C ASN A 939 10.67 47.24 20.50
N GLU A 940 10.96 48.55 20.58
CA GLU A 940 11.76 49.13 21.66
C GLU A 940 10.91 49.47 22.90
N PRO A 941 11.42 49.27 24.12
CA PRO A 941 10.65 49.53 25.35
C PRO A 941 10.42 51.02 25.63
N GLU A 942 11.19 51.92 25.00
CA GLU A 942 11.16 53.37 25.25
C GLU A 942 10.30 54.14 24.23
N GLY A 943 9.75 55.27 24.67
CA GLY A 943 8.96 56.17 23.83
C GLY A 943 7.45 55.99 24.03
N PHE A 944 6.75 57.13 23.94
CA PHE A 944 5.32 57.22 24.15
C PHE A 944 4.54 56.87 22.89
N HIS A 945 3.69 55.86 22.95
CA HIS A 945 2.85 55.47 21.82
C HIS A 945 1.47 56.15 21.87
N VAL A 946 0.78 56.09 23.01
CA VAL A 946 -0.59 56.65 23.15
C VAL A 946 -0.63 58.18 23.03
N LEU A 947 0.50 58.88 23.16
CA LEU A 947 0.58 60.33 22.93
C LEU A 947 0.50 60.72 21.46
N GLU A 948 0.52 59.76 20.55
CA GLU A 948 0.20 59.98 19.14
C GLU A 948 -1.32 60.14 18.92
N ALA A 949 -2.15 59.62 19.83
CA ALA A 949 -3.60 59.86 19.80
C ALA A 949 -3.91 61.28 20.29
N ASP A 950 -4.59 62.06 19.45
CA ASP A 950 -4.92 63.47 19.70
C ASP A 950 -5.59 63.70 21.07
N TRP A 951 -6.60 62.90 21.40
CA TRP A 951 -7.34 63.04 22.66
C TRP A 951 -6.47 62.73 23.88
N LEU A 952 -5.72 61.62 23.83
CA LEU A 952 -4.88 61.19 24.95
C LEU A 952 -3.71 62.15 25.16
N LYS A 953 -3.13 62.67 24.09
CA LYS A 953 -2.14 63.76 24.14
C LYS A 953 -2.68 64.98 24.88
N ARG A 954 -3.94 65.35 24.62
CA ARG A 954 -4.60 66.47 25.31
C ARG A 954 -4.91 66.13 26.76
N MET A 955 -5.51 64.97 27.04
CA MET A 955 -5.85 64.52 28.40
C MET A 955 -4.62 64.39 29.30
N MET A 956 -3.46 64.03 28.75
CA MET A 956 -2.19 63.98 29.47
C MET A 956 -1.68 65.34 29.96
N LEU A 957 -2.30 66.44 29.57
CA LEU A 957 -2.05 67.75 30.17
C LEU A 957 -2.81 67.94 31.49
N ASP A 958 -3.81 67.11 31.79
CA ASP A 958 -4.49 67.08 33.09
C ASP A 958 -3.59 66.44 34.16
N PRO A 959 -3.22 67.16 35.24
CA PRO A 959 -2.45 66.61 36.34
C PRO A 959 -3.10 65.39 37.01
N GLU A 960 -4.43 65.32 37.04
CA GLU A 960 -5.15 64.20 37.63
C GLU A 960 -5.03 62.92 36.79
N PHE A 961 -5.11 63.06 35.46
CA PHE A 961 -4.90 61.96 34.52
C PHE A 961 -3.49 61.36 34.68
N LYS A 962 -2.47 62.22 34.71
CA LYS A 962 -1.07 61.81 34.91
C LYS A 962 -0.85 61.12 36.25
N ALA A 963 -1.37 61.70 37.34
CA ALA A 963 -1.22 61.13 38.68
C ALA A 963 -1.89 59.75 38.77
N LEU A 964 -3.07 59.58 38.17
CA LEU A 964 -3.76 58.29 38.11
C LEU A 964 -2.98 57.28 37.25
N MET A 965 -2.45 57.68 36.10
CA MET A 965 -1.64 56.80 35.26
C MET A 965 -0.37 56.33 35.98
N LEU A 966 0.38 57.22 36.65
CA LEU A 966 1.54 56.83 37.46
C LEU A 966 1.16 55.84 38.57
N LYS A 967 0.04 56.09 39.27
CA LYS A 967 -0.47 55.18 40.30
C LYS A 967 -0.71 53.78 39.73
N LYS A 968 -1.33 53.67 38.54
CA LYS A 968 -1.62 52.37 37.92
C LYS A 968 -0.39 51.69 37.30
N ILE A 969 0.59 52.46 36.81
CA ILE A 969 1.90 51.91 36.41
C ILE A 969 2.58 51.24 37.61
N ASN A 970 2.61 51.90 38.76
CA ASN A 970 3.18 51.32 39.98
C ASN A 970 2.43 50.05 40.41
N HIS A 971 1.10 50.02 40.26
CA HIS A 971 0.31 48.83 40.52
C HIS A 971 0.67 47.65 39.61
N LEU A 972 0.90 47.89 38.30
CA LEU A 972 1.39 46.86 37.38
C LEU A 972 2.78 46.35 37.75
N ILE A 973 3.67 47.23 38.20
CA ILE A 973 5.01 46.88 38.68
C ILE A 973 4.95 45.97 39.91
N GLU A 974 4.05 46.24 40.85
CA GLU A 974 3.83 45.39 42.03
C GLU A 974 3.38 43.97 41.65
N HIS A 975 2.72 43.82 40.49
CA HIS A 975 2.19 42.55 39.97
C HIS A 975 3.03 41.96 38.82
N GLU A 976 4.23 42.48 38.56
CA GLU A 976 5.08 42.04 37.44
C GLU A 976 5.36 40.52 37.51
N ALA A 977 5.57 39.97 38.69
CA ALA A 977 5.77 38.52 38.86
C ALA A 977 4.54 37.69 38.42
N GLU A 978 3.32 38.17 38.70
CA GLU A 978 2.07 37.52 38.28
C GLU A 978 1.94 37.57 36.74
N ILE A 979 2.29 38.71 36.12
CA ILE A 979 2.32 38.86 34.65
C ILE A 979 3.29 37.85 34.02
N MET A 980 4.51 37.73 34.57
CA MET A 980 5.53 36.81 34.05
C MET A 980 5.11 35.34 34.21
N GLN A 981 4.48 35.00 35.33
CA GLN A 981 3.94 33.66 35.56
C GLN A 981 2.85 33.31 34.54
N TYR A 982 1.90 34.22 34.32
CA TYR A 982 0.86 34.01 33.31
C TYR A 982 1.45 33.76 31.91
N ILE A 983 2.47 34.55 31.51
CA ILE A 983 3.17 34.35 30.23
C ILE A 983 3.80 32.95 30.16
N ASP A 984 4.48 32.50 31.22
CA ASP A 984 5.13 31.18 31.24
C ASP A 984 4.11 30.04 31.17
N GLU A 985 2.98 30.16 31.88
CA GLU A 985 1.89 29.18 31.86
C GLU A 985 1.23 29.10 30.47
N GLN A 986 0.87 30.23 29.88
CA GLN A 986 0.25 30.26 28.55
C GLN A 986 1.22 29.81 27.45
N ALA A 987 2.52 30.13 27.58
CA ALA A 987 3.54 29.65 26.65
C ALA A 987 3.71 28.13 26.72
N ALA A 988 3.70 27.55 27.92
CA ALA A 988 3.78 26.10 28.10
C ALA A 988 2.57 25.36 27.50
N LEU A 989 1.37 25.94 27.61
CA LEU A 989 0.15 25.38 27.01
C LEU A 989 0.18 25.44 25.46
N ASN A 990 0.72 26.51 24.88
CA ASN A 990 0.65 26.72 23.43
C ASN A 990 1.83 26.11 22.65
N ILE A 991 2.92 25.69 23.30
CA ILE A 991 4.17 25.28 22.62
C ILE A 991 3.98 24.14 21.62
N ASN A 992 3.16 23.14 21.95
CA ASN A 992 2.92 22.00 21.06
C ASN A 992 2.00 22.40 19.90
N SER A 993 0.98 23.23 20.18
CA SER A 993 0.05 23.77 19.18
C SER A 993 0.79 24.67 18.16
N PHE A 994 1.74 25.47 18.64
CA PHE A 994 2.62 26.31 17.83
C PHE A 994 3.34 25.53 16.74
N VAL A 995 3.99 24.41 17.11
CA VAL A 995 4.71 23.57 16.14
C VAL A 995 3.80 23.05 15.03
N VAL A 996 2.60 22.57 15.38
CA VAL A 996 1.64 22.08 14.36
C VAL A 996 1.17 23.24 13.49
N ASN A 997 0.77 24.35 14.10
CA ASN A 997 0.28 25.51 13.39
C ASN A 997 1.31 26.03 12.37
N GLU A 998 2.57 26.15 12.77
CA GLU A 998 3.64 26.62 11.88
C GLU A 998 4.01 25.60 10.81
N THR A 999 3.85 24.30 11.07
CA THR A 999 3.98 23.27 10.02
C THR A 999 2.90 23.43 8.95
N MET A 1000 1.68 23.83 9.34
CA MET A 1000 0.55 24.02 8.43
C MET A 1000 0.59 25.36 7.67
N TRP A 1001 0.79 26.46 8.40
CA TRP A 1001 0.58 27.81 7.89
C TRP A 1001 1.87 28.59 7.63
N LYS A 1002 3.00 28.15 8.21
CA LYS A 1002 4.33 28.75 8.04
C LYS A 1002 4.30 30.27 8.18
N THR A 1003 3.68 30.76 9.25
CA THR A 1003 3.48 32.21 9.46
C THR A 1003 4.80 32.89 9.82
N LEU A 1004 5.75 32.18 10.44
CA LEU A 1004 7.12 32.66 10.66
C LEU A 1004 7.86 32.92 9.34
N GLY A 1005 8.43 34.11 9.21
CA GLY A 1005 9.24 34.49 8.06
C GLY A 1005 8.46 34.82 6.77
N GLN A 1006 7.13 34.67 6.77
CA GLN A 1006 6.30 35.24 5.72
C GLN A 1006 6.24 36.77 5.88
N SER A 1007 6.43 37.48 4.77
CA SER A 1007 6.03 38.87 4.65
C SER A 1007 4.53 38.96 4.95
N SER A 1008 4.14 39.67 6.02
CA SER A 1008 2.76 39.77 6.54
C SER A 1008 1.67 40.18 5.52
N PHE A 1009 2.05 40.53 4.30
CA PHE A 1009 1.18 41.03 3.22
C PHE A 1009 1.28 40.22 1.91
N GLY A 1010 1.91 39.04 1.93
CA GLY A 1010 2.08 38.22 0.72
C GLY A 1010 3.12 38.75 -0.29
N TRP A 1011 3.86 39.80 0.06
CA TRP A 1011 4.92 40.38 -0.77
C TRP A 1011 6.28 39.79 -0.42
N GLY A 1012 6.58 38.60 -0.95
CA GLY A 1012 7.97 38.16 -1.16
C GLY A 1012 8.78 37.70 0.06
N GLY A 1013 8.15 37.20 1.13
CA GLY A 1013 8.87 36.46 2.18
C GLY A 1013 9.38 35.10 1.68
N SER A 1014 10.60 34.72 2.03
CA SER A 1014 11.09 33.36 1.82
C SER A 1014 10.32 32.41 2.73
N ASN A 1015 9.66 31.41 2.15
CA ASN A 1015 9.06 30.31 2.91
C ASN A 1015 10.18 29.48 3.58
N TRP A 1016 10.58 29.88 4.78
CA TRP A 1016 11.55 29.14 5.56
C TRP A 1016 10.90 27.86 6.08
N ASN A 1017 11.39 26.71 5.63
CA ASN A 1017 11.01 25.42 6.19
C ASN A 1017 11.87 25.17 7.43
N TYR A 1018 11.38 25.59 8.59
CA TYR A 1018 11.99 25.26 9.88
C TYR A 1018 11.66 23.81 10.26
N ASP A 1019 12.64 23.11 10.82
CA ASP A 1019 12.38 21.86 11.54
C ASP A 1019 11.76 22.16 12.92
N GLU A 1020 11.25 21.12 13.59
CA GLU A 1020 10.60 21.24 14.90
C GLU A 1020 11.53 21.90 15.95
N ALA A 1021 12.81 21.53 15.97
CA ALA A 1021 13.78 22.09 16.91
C ALA A 1021 13.98 23.60 16.70
N SER A 1022 14.03 24.04 15.45
CA SER A 1022 14.14 25.45 15.08
C SER A 1022 12.87 26.22 15.45
N LEU A 1023 11.68 25.66 15.18
CA LEU A 1023 10.41 26.28 15.57
C LEU A 1023 10.34 26.50 17.08
N LEU A 1024 10.67 25.47 17.87
CA LEU A 1024 10.70 25.56 19.34
C LEU A 1024 11.71 26.59 19.85
N THR A 1025 12.82 26.79 19.13
CA THR A 1025 13.83 27.80 19.47
C THR A 1025 13.27 29.21 19.25
N HIS A 1026 12.70 29.49 18.07
CA HIS A 1026 12.09 30.79 17.78
C HIS A 1026 10.96 31.13 18.77
N TYR A 1027 10.10 30.14 19.08
CA TYR A 1027 9.02 30.33 20.05
C TYR A 1027 9.54 30.79 21.42
N ARG A 1028 10.56 30.10 21.95
CA ARG A 1028 11.15 30.44 23.26
C ARG A 1028 11.84 31.80 23.25
N GLU A 1029 12.51 32.14 22.15
CA GLU A 1029 13.13 33.46 21.98
C GLU A 1029 12.08 34.57 21.97
N ASP A 1030 10.97 34.41 21.26
CA ASP A 1030 9.91 35.42 21.21
C ASP A 1030 9.21 35.59 22.56
N ILE A 1031 8.99 34.51 23.31
CA ILE A 1031 8.51 34.59 24.70
C ILE A 1031 9.51 35.36 25.57
N ALA A 1032 10.80 35.06 25.47
CA ALA A 1032 11.84 35.74 26.26
C ALA A 1032 11.93 37.24 25.91
N LYS A 1033 11.85 37.61 24.62
CA LYS A 1033 11.80 39.01 24.17
C LYS A 1033 10.58 39.73 24.73
N MET A 1034 9.41 39.11 24.67
CA MET A 1034 8.16 39.68 25.17
C MET A 1034 8.24 39.98 26.68
N LYS A 1035 8.75 39.03 27.47
CA LYS A 1035 8.96 39.22 28.92
C LYS A 1035 9.92 40.37 29.20
N LYS A 1036 11.07 40.38 28.52
CA LYS A 1036 12.06 41.44 28.67
C LYS A 1036 11.48 42.81 28.32
N PHE A 1037 10.76 42.90 27.20
CA PHE A 1037 10.10 44.13 26.76
C PHE A 1037 9.14 44.67 27.83
N ILE A 1038 8.27 43.82 28.39
CA ILE A 1038 7.30 44.23 29.41
C ILE A 1038 8.03 44.78 30.65
N SER A 1039 9.04 44.07 31.15
CA SER A 1039 9.84 44.51 32.31
C SER A 1039 10.51 45.86 32.06
N ASP A 1040 11.23 45.99 30.95
CA ASP A 1040 11.95 47.22 30.62
C ASP A 1040 10.98 48.38 30.42
N ARG A 1041 9.84 48.13 29.77
CA ARG A 1041 8.83 49.14 29.50
C ARG A 1041 8.14 49.64 30.75
N LEU A 1042 7.78 48.76 31.69
CA LEU A 1042 7.25 49.17 32.99
C LEU A 1042 8.23 50.10 33.73
N ARG A 1043 9.52 49.76 33.74
CA ARG A 1043 10.57 50.60 34.35
C ARG A 1043 10.71 51.93 33.62
N TRP A 1044 10.72 51.93 32.29
CA TRP A 1044 10.77 53.16 31.51
C TRP A 1044 9.57 54.05 31.81
N MET A 1045 8.34 53.53 31.69
CA MET A 1045 7.12 54.30 31.95
C MET A 1045 7.12 54.92 33.35
N GLN A 1046 7.55 54.19 34.38
CA GLN A 1046 7.66 54.71 35.75
C GLN A 1046 8.58 55.93 35.88
N THR A 1047 9.59 56.07 35.01
CA THR A 1047 10.51 57.24 35.04
C THR A 1047 9.98 58.45 34.29
N GLN A 1048 8.96 58.28 33.44
CA GLN A 1048 8.43 59.36 32.59
C GLN A 1048 7.20 60.07 33.18
N PHE A 1049 6.46 59.38 34.04
CA PHE A 1049 5.32 59.93 34.79
C PHE A 1049 5.74 60.26 36.21
#